data_AF-A0A518AK65-F1
#
_entry.id   AF-A0A518AK65-F1
#
_cell.length_a   1.000
_cell.length_b   1.000
_cell.length_c   1.000
_cell.angle_alpha   90.00
_cell.angle_beta   90.00
_cell.angle_gamma   90.00
#
_symmetry.space_group_name_H-M   'P 1'
#
loop_
_entity.id
_entity.type
_entity.pdbx_description
1 polymer ?
#
loop_
_entity_poly.entity_id
_entity_poly.type
_entity_poly.pdbx_seq_one_letter_code
_entity_poly.pdbx_strand_id
1 'polypeptide(L)'
;MSRHLLITLLLLASSFAICTHSAIAQSVYYTHTSGPTGDGFLWDQSPTGGLNDLDDGEVFYTPDINMAYANYSGNTTYFDNNYQAAGNSSVIDGDAWWGNPTVDGYSLEFEFDPFVSGPATTFSFDFAWANAGRDAQSYLGIQVFDYEGDGSSSYEAYTYLDLNEVFNAGSAFGGFEGRAGHAEIDVTQLFDIYTDAPFGQIDYMILEIYEPTDPSFPLEFAIDNVEVNQAGTSDNNSEVAPSSLAISSNFLRGTNPFSIGFDVQNTSLVDTTFSASIEPTSSPEFQAADPLPTGVDAPAGSSVYTGYIATLPADTLSGEYLLETRISNDLNSSDPDEVVPYTLSVFDPVELSGNNSSTIQVDTSPGLSLANAAVESHTGALRATAEVIAVTASDGFGLVGLPPTVGDTTGTLIAPGSSQAAEVTFDHLGKRSATYAGTVSVEVEMTTPAGYLNYANEQPMVSWEVAYTLADTTTDSASLSQNGSYAGSVGINSAKSATTIVAGSSPVGQTLGIDQAPNTGTNATLLSDAAELDFSGTSGLYVLQITYDPATLGELSPMDLAILELDTTGTLWQLAIEQNTDGGVGGTAAFSGTFEDYLTSDGNGVLDSADLSQFGFDTTNHTAWAVLDHEGTFALGSFESLPGDYNADGVVNLADYTLWRDHLGSNFVLPNDPIGGIIGSAQYDTWKANFGQSIGAGTAATLATVPEPSTACLLAILMAAAVSRLPRQPLVAARA
;
A
#
# COMPACT_ATOMS: atom_id res chain seq x y z
N MET A 1 32.18 -11.01 -20.47
CA MET A 1 31.37 -10.19 -19.54
C MET A 1 29.93 -10.44 -19.95
N SER A 2 29.34 -11.59 -19.60
CA SER A 2 28.85 -11.99 -18.25
C SER A 2 27.73 -11.06 -17.82
N ARG A 3 26.52 -11.47 -17.45
CA ARG A 3 25.80 -12.75 -17.27
C ARG A 3 24.34 -12.28 -17.15
N HIS A 4 23.35 -13.03 -17.64
CA HIS A 4 21.94 -13.09 -17.24
C HIS A 4 21.12 -13.52 -18.46
N LEU A 5 20.18 -14.46 -18.23
CA LEU A 5 19.29 -15.09 -19.20
C LEU A 5 19.87 -16.27 -20.02
N LEU A 6 19.92 -17.47 -19.42
CA LEU A 6 19.61 -18.78 -20.04
C LEU A 6 19.88 -19.92 -19.05
N ILE A 7 18.87 -20.40 -18.32
CA ILE A 7 18.80 -21.80 -17.87
C ILE A 7 17.33 -22.23 -18.01
N THR A 8 16.98 -22.57 -19.25
CA THR A 8 15.86 -23.44 -19.60
C THR A 8 16.48 -24.55 -20.45
N LEU A 9 16.08 -25.80 -20.22
CA LEU A 9 16.46 -27.00 -20.99
C LEU A 9 17.95 -27.41 -20.95
N LEU A 10 18.32 -28.27 -19.99
CA LEU A 10 19.15 -29.46 -20.28
C LEU A 10 19.19 -30.40 -19.06
N LEU A 11 18.43 -31.49 -19.09
CA LEU A 11 18.85 -32.84 -18.64
C LEU A 11 17.70 -33.85 -18.84
N LEU A 12 17.39 -34.13 -20.11
CA LEU A 12 16.85 -35.42 -20.52
C LEU A 12 17.95 -36.15 -21.29
N ALA A 13 18.53 -37.17 -20.66
CA ALA A 13 18.93 -38.44 -21.27
C ALA A 13 19.96 -39.15 -20.38
N SER A 14 19.51 -40.12 -19.58
CA SER A 14 20.30 -41.32 -19.26
C SER A 14 19.34 -42.47 -18.90
N SER A 15 19.19 -43.40 -19.85
CA SER A 15 18.75 -44.79 -19.65
C SER A 15 17.35 -45.04 -19.08
N PHE A 16 16.39 -45.15 -20.01
CA PHE A 16 15.15 -45.91 -19.83
C PHE A 16 15.45 -47.36 -19.39
N ALA A 17 15.16 -47.67 -18.13
CA ALA A 17 14.64 -48.97 -17.76
C ALA A 17 13.15 -48.77 -17.49
N ILE A 18 12.30 -49.19 -18.44
CA ILE A 18 10.86 -49.26 -18.25
C ILE A 18 10.60 -50.37 -17.22
N CYS A 19 10.61 -50.04 -15.93
CA CYS A 19 9.82 -50.78 -14.97
C CYS A 19 8.40 -50.23 -15.07
N THR A 20 7.46 -51.08 -15.46
CA THR A 20 6.04 -50.83 -15.27
C THR A 20 5.76 -50.92 -13.78
N HIS A 21 5.97 -49.82 -13.05
CA HIS A 21 5.43 -49.68 -11.70
C HIS A 21 3.94 -49.40 -11.86
N SER A 22 3.13 -50.30 -11.32
CA SER A 22 1.74 -49.99 -11.03
C SER A 22 1.76 -48.88 -9.99
N ALA A 23 1.15 -47.73 -10.28
CA ALA A 23 0.96 -46.66 -9.30
C ALA A 23 0.07 -47.22 -8.17
N ILE A 24 0.69 -47.57 -7.07
CA ILE A 24 0.05 -47.80 -5.78
C ILE A 24 0.58 -46.65 -4.93
N ALA A 25 -0.30 -45.85 -4.33
CA ALA A 25 0.10 -44.80 -3.40
C ALA A 25 1.01 -45.41 -2.34
N GLN A 26 2.23 -44.90 -2.21
CA GLN A 26 3.16 -45.41 -1.23
C GLN A 26 2.90 -44.67 0.08
N SER A 27 2.57 -45.41 1.12
CA SER A 27 2.46 -44.88 2.47
C SER A 27 3.86 -44.68 3.06
N VAL A 28 4.12 -43.51 3.66
CA VAL A 28 5.44 -43.14 4.21
C VAL A 28 5.33 -42.54 5.62
N TYR A 29 6.24 -42.90 6.53
CA TYR A 29 6.25 -42.45 7.93
C TYR A 29 7.67 -42.06 8.37
N TYR A 30 7.80 -40.92 9.04
CA TYR A 30 9.07 -40.30 9.43
C TYR A 30 9.07 -39.86 10.90
N THR A 31 9.90 -40.53 11.73
CA THR A 31 10.12 -40.23 13.17
C THR A 31 11.39 -39.43 13.44
N HIS A 32 11.97 -38.84 12.39
CA HIS A 32 13.23 -38.08 12.38
C HIS A 32 14.45 -38.75 13.07
N THR A 33 14.41 -40.06 13.34
CA THR A 33 15.45 -40.75 14.14
C THR A 33 16.84 -40.80 13.49
N SER A 34 17.88 -40.51 14.28
CA SER A 34 19.28 -40.51 13.82
C SER A 34 20.05 -41.81 14.21
N GLY A 35 20.50 -42.59 13.22
CA GLY A 35 21.56 -43.59 13.40
C GLY A 35 21.25 -45.05 13.04
N PRO A 36 22.23 -45.98 13.17
CA PRO A 36 22.23 -47.25 12.43
C PRO A 36 21.27 -48.36 12.89
N THR A 37 20.45 -48.14 13.93
CA THR A 37 19.49 -49.16 14.42
C THR A 37 18.15 -48.57 14.89
N GLY A 38 17.74 -47.42 14.36
CA GLY A 38 16.41 -46.80 14.56
C GLY A 38 15.97 -46.16 13.24
N ASP A 39 14.70 -46.28 12.92
CA ASP A 39 14.14 -46.64 11.62
C ASP A 39 13.42 -45.48 10.90
N GLY A 40 14.02 -44.29 10.88
CA GLY A 40 13.57 -43.17 10.04
C GLY A 40 14.42 -42.93 8.78
N PHE A 41 15.75 -42.84 8.91
CA PHE A 41 16.64 -42.66 7.74
C PHE A 41 18.04 -43.27 7.97
N LEU A 42 18.50 -44.13 7.05
CA LEU A 42 19.93 -44.47 6.92
C LEU A 42 20.63 -43.39 6.11
N TRP A 43 21.14 -42.36 6.79
CA TRP A 43 21.91 -41.25 6.21
C TRP A 43 23.18 -41.76 5.50
N ASP A 44 23.17 -41.90 4.17
CA ASP A 44 24.32 -42.41 3.38
C ASP A 44 25.38 -41.34 3.10
N GLN A 45 25.00 -40.06 3.20
CA GLN A 45 25.85 -38.88 3.08
C GLN A 45 25.74 -38.02 4.34
N SER A 46 26.28 -38.45 5.48
CA SER A 46 26.54 -37.50 6.56
C SER A 46 27.69 -36.57 6.11
N PRO A 47 27.45 -35.27 5.85
CA PRO A 47 28.52 -34.35 5.56
C PRO A 47 29.27 -34.14 6.86
N THR A 48 30.58 -34.31 6.83
CA THR A 48 31.42 -34.13 8.01
C THR A 48 31.38 -32.68 8.52
N GLY A 49 30.58 -32.41 9.55
CA GLY A 49 30.69 -31.29 10.49
C GLY A 49 29.36 -30.73 10.99
N GLY A 50 28.93 -31.09 12.21
CA GLY A 50 27.71 -30.55 12.87
C GLY A 50 26.43 -31.22 12.35
N LEU A 51 25.48 -31.55 13.24
CA LEU A 51 24.31 -32.42 12.96
C LEU A 51 23.34 -31.74 11.99
N ASN A 52 22.94 -32.38 10.87
CA ASN A 52 21.76 -32.08 10.02
C ASN A 52 21.13 -30.65 10.09
N ASP A 53 21.96 -29.61 10.00
CA ASP A 53 21.53 -28.21 10.01
C ASP A 53 20.85 -27.91 8.65
N LEU A 54 19.60 -27.44 8.66
CA LEU A 54 18.89 -26.94 7.50
C LEU A 54 18.83 -25.41 7.59
N ASP A 55 19.70 -24.73 6.86
CA ASP A 55 19.78 -23.26 6.84
C ASP A 55 18.51 -22.63 6.23
N ASP A 56 18.30 -21.34 6.51
CA ASP A 56 17.20 -20.57 5.93
C ASP A 56 17.32 -20.48 4.39
N GLY A 57 16.20 -20.70 3.70
CA GLY A 57 16.10 -20.74 2.24
C GLY A 57 16.59 -22.04 1.60
N GLU A 58 16.96 -23.05 2.39
CA GLU A 58 17.40 -24.35 1.90
C GLU A 58 16.30 -25.41 2.00
N VAL A 59 16.41 -26.42 1.15
CA VAL A 59 15.46 -27.54 1.03
C VAL A 59 16.18 -28.85 1.30
N PHE A 60 15.62 -29.66 2.19
CA PHE A 60 16.09 -31.00 2.49
C PHE A 60 15.19 -32.05 1.85
N TYR A 61 15.74 -32.87 0.96
CA TYR A 61 15.02 -34.00 0.35
C TYR A 61 15.21 -35.27 1.16
N THR A 62 14.13 -36.00 1.41
CA THR A 62 14.20 -37.29 2.07
C THR A 62 15.00 -38.29 1.24
N PRO A 63 15.75 -39.23 1.85
CA PRO A 63 16.48 -40.29 1.16
C PRO A 63 15.70 -41.13 0.14
N ASP A 64 14.38 -41.27 0.32
CA ASP A 64 13.47 -41.92 -0.63
C ASP A 64 12.92 -40.98 -1.71
N ILE A 65 13.21 -39.67 -1.62
CA ILE A 65 12.85 -38.60 -2.55
C ILE A 65 11.32 -38.45 -2.68
N ASN A 66 10.59 -38.89 -1.65
CA ASN A 66 9.13 -38.79 -1.61
C ASN A 66 8.67 -37.42 -1.11
N MET A 67 9.47 -36.79 -0.26
CA MET A 67 9.17 -35.51 0.35
C MET A 67 10.38 -34.57 0.40
N ALA A 68 10.09 -33.28 0.51
CA ALA A 68 11.08 -32.29 0.88
C ALA A 68 10.60 -31.41 2.05
N TYR A 69 11.54 -31.03 2.91
CA TYR A 69 11.37 -30.10 4.02
C TYR A 69 12.05 -28.80 3.61
N ALA A 70 11.31 -27.72 3.44
CA ALA A 70 11.88 -26.40 3.15
C ALA A 70 11.83 -25.52 4.39
N ASN A 71 12.94 -24.86 4.68
CA ASN A 71 13.04 -23.96 5.81
C ASN A 71 13.07 -22.51 5.34
N TYR A 72 12.00 -21.78 5.63
CA TYR A 72 11.94 -20.32 5.49
C TYR A 72 11.67 -19.69 6.84
N SER A 73 12.32 -20.17 7.91
CA SER A 73 12.16 -19.67 9.28
C SER A 73 13.03 -18.46 9.64
N GLY A 74 13.86 -17.98 8.71
CA GLY A 74 14.85 -16.94 8.96
C GLY A 74 16.00 -17.38 9.86
N ASN A 75 16.09 -18.66 10.21
CA ASN A 75 17.15 -19.24 11.01
C ASN A 75 17.43 -20.69 10.58
N THR A 76 18.55 -21.24 11.03
CA THR A 76 18.85 -22.67 10.85
C THR A 76 17.92 -23.53 11.71
N THR A 77 17.36 -24.58 11.11
CA THR A 77 16.56 -25.61 11.79
C THR A 77 17.35 -26.92 11.87
N TYR A 78 16.93 -27.84 12.75
CA TYR A 78 17.74 -28.98 13.17
C TYR A 78 16.92 -30.27 13.20
N PHE A 79 17.49 -31.38 12.74
CA PHE A 79 16.93 -32.72 12.90
C PHE A 79 17.73 -33.53 13.93
N ASP A 80 17.34 -33.46 15.21
CA ASP A 80 18.06 -34.12 16.33
C ASP A 80 17.16 -34.38 17.56
N ASN A 81 17.74 -34.82 18.69
CA ASN A 81 17.05 -35.08 19.97
C ASN A 81 17.33 -34.03 21.06
N ASN A 82 17.76 -32.82 20.70
CA ASN A 82 18.22 -31.86 21.69
C ASN A 82 17.07 -31.01 22.26
N TYR A 83 16.27 -31.62 23.14
CA TYR A 83 15.09 -31.02 23.79
C TYR A 83 15.40 -29.68 24.50
N GLN A 84 14.61 -28.62 24.22
CA GLN A 84 14.61 -27.40 25.06
C GLN A 84 13.25 -27.15 25.74
N ALA A 85 12.30 -26.44 25.11
CA ALA A 85 11.00 -26.08 25.68
C ALA A 85 9.83 -26.76 24.98
N ALA A 86 9.79 -26.78 23.65
CA ALA A 86 8.72 -27.47 22.90
C ALA A 86 8.68 -28.98 23.21
N GLY A 87 9.85 -29.58 23.48
CA GLY A 87 9.97 -30.99 23.88
C GLY A 87 9.48 -31.33 25.31
N ASN A 88 8.96 -30.36 26.06
CA ASN A 88 8.21 -30.65 27.30
C ASN A 88 6.77 -31.11 27.01
N SER A 89 6.33 -30.99 25.76
CA SER A 89 5.10 -31.57 25.24
C SER A 89 5.09 -33.10 25.39
N SER A 90 3.90 -33.67 25.57
CA SER A 90 3.70 -35.12 25.57
C SER A 90 3.51 -35.74 24.19
N VAL A 91 3.24 -34.92 23.16
CA VAL A 91 3.09 -35.37 21.76
C VAL A 91 4.39 -35.33 20.94
N ILE A 92 5.49 -34.81 21.48
CA ILE A 92 6.80 -34.84 20.80
C ILE A 92 7.68 -35.89 21.49
N ASP A 93 8.11 -36.92 20.77
CA ASP A 93 8.88 -38.03 21.32
C ASP A 93 10.14 -38.35 20.51
N GLY A 94 11.32 -38.18 21.13
CA GLY A 94 12.57 -38.61 20.47
C GLY A 94 13.26 -37.53 19.65
N ASP A 95 13.62 -37.86 18.41
CA ASP A 95 14.29 -36.96 17.45
C ASP A 95 13.18 -36.22 16.67
N ALA A 96 13.28 -34.90 16.49
CA ALA A 96 12.26 -34.10 15.78
C ALA A 96 12.90 -33.04 14.87
N TRP A 97 12.09 -32.35 14.07
CA TRP A 97 12.49 -31.14 13.36
C TRP A 97 12.28 -29.90 14.23
N TRP A 98 13.37 -29.32 14.72
CA TRP A 98 13.38 -28.21 15.66
C TRP A 98 13.74 -26.90 14.96
N GLY A 99 13.16 -25.79 15.44
CA GLY A 99 13.57 -24.47 14.99
C GLY A 99 13.27 -23.36 16.00
N ASN A 100 13.98 -22.25 15.82
CA ASN A 100 13.82 -21.03 16.60
C ASN A 100 13.90 -19.83 15.65
N PRO A 101 12.78 -19.37 15.08
CA PRO A 101 12.76 -18.27 14.12
C PRO A 101 13.21 -16.97 14.79
N THR A 102 13.93 -16.11 14.05
CA THR A 102 14.59 -14.92 14.62
C THR A 102 14.10 -13.57 14.10
N VAL A 103 13.08 -13.56 13.23
CA VAL A 103 12.59 -12.39 12.48
C VAL A 103 11.12 -12.60 12.05
N ASP A 104 10.46 -11.59 11.45
CA ASP A 104 9.01 -11.62 11.16
C ASP A 104 8.65 -12.34 9.84
N GLY A 105 7.52 -13.06 9.81
CA GLY A 105 6.83 -13.46 8.57
C GLY A 105 7.23 -14.80 7.93
N TYR A 106 7.45 -15.84 8.74
CA TYR A 106 8.10 -17.06 8.29
C TYR A 106 7.22 -18.30 8.14
N SER A 107 7.66 -19.20 7.27
CA SER A 107 7.00 -20.46 6.94
C SER A 107 7.96 -21.66 7.01
N LEU A 108 7.37 -22.83 7.25
CA LEU A 108 8.00 -24.11 6.94
C LEU A 108 7.18 -24.77 5.86
N GLU A 109 7.82 -25.49 4.94
CA GLU A 109 7.09 -26.11 3.84
C GLU A 109 7.38 -27.61 3.76
N PHE A 110 6.33 -28.36 3.45
CA PHE A 110 6.42 -29.74 3.03
C PHE A 110 6.05 -29.82 1.55
N GLU A 111 6.97 -30.30 0.73
CA GLU A 111 6.72 -30.56 -0.70
C GLU A 111 6.63 -32.07 -0.93
N PHE A 112 5.63 -32.51 -1.73
CA PHE A 112 5.42 -33.91 -2.09
C PHE A 112 5.76 -34.11 -3.57
N ASP A 113 6.56 -35.13 -3.91
CA ASP A 113 6.85 -35.43 -5.32
C ASP A 113 5.83 -36.46 -5.87
N PRO A 114 4.88 -36.03 -6.73
CA PRO A 114 3.82 -36.91 -7.24
C PRO A 114 4.35 -37.97 -8.22
N PHE A 115 5.57 -37.82 -8.75
CA PHE A 115 6.17 -38.75 -9.71
C PHE A 115 6.88 -39.93 -9.05
N VAL A 116 7.21 -39.83 -7.75
CA VAL A 116 7.93 -40.85 -6.99
C VAL A 116 7.04 -41.53 -5.95
N SER A 117 6.19 -40.78 -5.23
CA SER A 117 5.38 -41.27 -4.10
C SER A 117 3.90 -41.59 -4.46
N GLY A 118 3.42 -41.11 -5.61
CA GLY A 118 1.98 -41.03 -5.92
C GLY A 118 1.36 -39.76 -5.33
N PRO A 119 0.07 -39.46 -5.60
CA PRO A 119 -0.58 -38.29 -5.01
C PRO A 119 -0.60 -38.43 -3.48
N ALA A 120 -0.14 -37.42 -2.75
CA ALA A 120 -0.44 -37.33 -1.32
C ALA A 120 -1.92 -36.96 -1.19
N THR A 121 -2.70 -37.81 -0.52
CA THR A 121 -4.11 -37.58 -0.25
C THR A 121 -4.38 -37.36 1.24
N THR A 122 -3.48 -37.85 2.09
CA THR A 122 -3.46 -37.52 3.53
C THR A 122 -2.06 -37.16 3.99
N PHE A 123 -1.99 -36.25 4.98
CA PHE A 123 -0.75 -35.82 5.63
C PHE A 123 -0.97 -35.57 7.12
N SER A 124 -0.12 -36.10 8.00
CA SER A 124 -0.18 -35.84 9.43
C SER A 124 1.19 -35.57 10.05
N PHE A 125 1.19 -34.88 11.19
CA PHE A 125 2.38 -34.57 12.00
C PHE A 125 1.99 -34.11 13.41
N ASP A 126 2.87 -34.32 14.37
CA ASP A 126 2.81 -33.69 15.70
C ASP A 126 3.51 -32.33 15.69
N PHE A 127 2.93 -31.37 16.39
CA PHE A 127 3.48 -30.03 16.52
C PHE A 127 3.47 -29.56 17.97
N ALA A 128 4.56 -28.92 18.39
CA ALA A 128 4.62 -28.20 19.65
C ALA A 128 5.39 -26.88 19.49
N TRP A 129 4.99 -25.87 20.26
CA TRP A 129 5.76 -24.63 20.36
C TRP A 129 5.68 -23.96 21.73
N ALA A 130 6.66 -23.11 21.98
CA ALA A 130 6.79 -22.33 23.19
C ALA A 130 7.32 -20.93 22.88
N ASN A 131 6.78 -19.92 23.58
CA ASN A 131 7.25 -18.54 23.48
C ASN A 131 7.77 -18.04 24.84
N ALA A 132 8.78 -17.19 24.79
CA ALA A 132 9.23 -16.45 25.96
C ALA A 132 8.40 -15.17 26.12
N GLY A 133 8.14 -14.76 27.36
CA GLY A 133 7.44 -13.50 27.63
C GLY A 133 5.91 -13.53 27.52
N ARG A 134 5.32 -14.59 26.93
CA ARG A 134 3.87 -14.86 26.93
C ARG A 134 3.57 -16.34 26.73
N ASP A 135 2.32 -16.73 26.97
CA ASP A 135 1.81 -18.07 26.63
C ASP A 135 1.74 -18.22 25.10
N ALA A 136 2.07 -19.41 24.59
CA ALA A 136 2.03 -19.73 23.17
C ALA A 136 0.58 -19.77 22.66
N GLN A 137 0.40 -19.43 21.38
CA GLN A 137 -0.92 -19.50 20.73
C GLN A 137 -1.46 -20.94 20.69
N SER A 138 -2.78 -21.09 20.84
CA SER A 138 -3.43 -22.41 20.90
C SER A 138 -3.78 -22.99 19.53
N TYR A 139 -3.23 -22.45 18.44
CA TYR A 139 -3.51 -22.93 17.09
C TYR A 139 -2.29 -22.71 16.18
N LEU A 140 -2.19 -23.48 15.09
CA LEU A 140 -1.20 -23.30 14.02
C LEU A 140 -1.92 -23.15 12.67
N GLY A 141 -1.59 -22.11 11.90
CA GLY A 141 -2.14 -21.90 10.55
C GLY A 141 -1.46 -22.80 9.52
N ILE A 142 -2.24 -23.32 8.57
CA ILE A 142 -1.75 -24.25 7.54
C ILE A 142 -2.38 -23.89 6.20
N GLN A 143 -1.54 -23.64 5.19
CA GLN A 143 -1.96 -23.52 3.80
C GLN A 143 -1.68 -24.82 3.06
N VAL A 144 -2.60 -25.25 2.22
CA VAL A 144 -2.49 -26.49 1.45
C VAL A 144 -2.75 -26.20 -0.02
N PHE A 145 -1.92 -26.75 -0.89
CA PHE A 145 -1.96 -26.50 -2.33
C PHE A 145 -2.06 -27.79 -3.14
N ASP A 146 -2.88 -27.73 -4.19
CA ASP A 146 -2.99 -28.74 -5.25
C ASP A 146 -2.64 -28.06 -6.58
N TYR A 147 -1.55 -28.50 -7.21
CA TYR A 147 -1.02 -27.96 -8.43
C TYR A 147 -1.30 -28.90 -9.60
N GLU A 148 -2.27 -28.52 -10.43
CA GLU A 148 -2.48 -29.19 -11.70
C GLU A 148 -1.21 -28.98 -12.56
N GLY A 149 -0.48 -30.07 -12.83
CA GLY A 149 0.86 -30.06 -13.47
C GLY A 149 0.99 -29.42 -14.86
N ASP A 150 0.00 -28.66 -15.33
CA ASP A 150 0.03 -27.78 -16.49
C ASP A 150 0.39 -26.31 -16.17
N GLY A 151 0.46 -25.97 -14.87
CA GLY A 151 0.84 -24.65 -14.36
C GLY A 151 -0.15 -23.52 -14.63
N SER A 152 -1.43 -23.85 -14.79
CA SER A 152 -2.49 -22.88 -15.04
C SER A 152 -3.57 -22.77 -13.95
N SER A 153 -3.61 -23.70 -12.99
CA SER A 153 -4.51 -23.65 -11.83
C SER A 153 -3.87 -24.30 -10.60
N SER A 154 -3.68 -23.50 -9.55
CA SER A 154 -3.40 -23.97 -8.19
C SER A 154 -4.70 -23.87 -7.41
N TYR A 155 -5.18 -24.99 -6.86
CA TYR A 155 -6.20 -24.92 -5.83
C TYR A 155 -5.53 -24.64 -4.49
N GLU A 156 -6.10 -23.75 -3.69
CA GLU A 156 -5.55 -23.27 -2.42
C GLU A 156 -6.60 -23.42 -1.31
N ALA A 157 -6.20 -24.01 -0.19
CA ALA A 157 -7.04 -24.19 0.98
C ALA A 157 -6.29 -23.74 2.24
N TYR A 158 -7.01 -23.09 3.16
CA TYR A 158 -6.49 -22.70 4.47
C TYR A 158 -7.18 -23.53 5.54
N THR A 159 -6.40 -24.10 6.45
CA THR A 159 -6.87 -24.83 7.62
C THR A 159 -6.04 -24.45 8.84
N TYR A 160 -6.42 -24.92 10.02
CA TYR A 160 -5.65 -24.71 11.23
C TYR A 160 -5.67 -25.95 12.12
N LEU A 161 -4.58 -26.13 12.85
CA LEU A 161 -4.44 -27.15 13.89
C LEU A 161 -4.74 -26.52 15.24
N ASP A 162 -5.70 -27.06 15.98
CA ASP A 162 -5.89 -26.71 17.40
C ASP A 162 -4.85 -27.43 18.28
N LEU A 163 -4.09 -26.64 19.03
CA LEU A 163 -3.06 -27.11 19.95
C LEU A 163 -3.64 -27.25 21.36
N ASN A 164 -4.33 -28.38 21.56
CA ASN A 164 -5.11 -28.67 22.76
C ASN A 164 -4.29 -29.07 23.99
N GLU A 165 -3.05 -29.53 23.80
CA GLU A 165 -2.16 -29.81 24.93
C GLU A 165 -1.57 -28.50 25.47
N VAL A 166 -1.56 -28.39 26.81
CA VAL A 166 -0.86 -27.32 27.52
C VAL A 166 0.28 -27.93 28.32
N PHE A 167 1.49 -27.46 28.07
CA PHE A 167 2.67 -27.86 28.82
C PHE A 167 3.43 -26.66 29.37
N ASN A 168 4.31 -26.88 30.33
CA ASN A 168 5.14 -25.81 30.89
C ASN A 168 6.39 -25.62 30.01
N ALA A 169 6.57 -24.47 29.38
CA ALA A 169 7.73 -24.17 28.54
C ALA A 169 9.07 -24.09 29.31
N GLY A 170 9.01 -24.24 30.64
CA GLY A 170 10.19 -24.25 31.50
C GLY A 170 10.72 -22.86 31.81
N SER A 171 11.67 -22.80 32.75
CA SER A 171 12.17 -21.52 33.27
C SER A 171 13.00 -20.73 32.25
N ALA A 172 13.55 -21.38 31.21
CA ALA A 172 14.33 -20.71 30.17
C ALA A 172 13.48 -19.76 29.32
N PHE A 173 12.19 -20.08 29.16
CA PHE A 173 11.20 -19.26 28.47
C PHE A 173 10.40 -18.39 29.46
N GLY A 174 10.71 -18.42 30.75
CA GLY A 174 10.00 -17.63 31.78
C GLY A 174 8.84 -18.35 32.46
N GLY A 175 8.63 -19.64 32.16
CA GLY A 175 7.60 -20.47 32.79
C GLY A 175 6.19 -20.24 32.26
N PHE A 176 6.06 -19.66 31.07
CA PHE A 176 4.80 -19.54 30.33
C PHE A 176 4.31 -20.90 29.82
N GLU A 177 3.05 -20.94 29.42
CA GLU A 177 2.43 -22.13 28.86
C GLU A 177 2.81 -22.30 27.38
N GLY A 178 3.37 -23.48 27.04
CA GLY A 178 3.52 -23.94 25.67
C GLY A 178 2.28 -24.71 25.21
N ARG A 179 2.15 -24.89 23.89
CA ARG A 179 0.99 -25.52 23.26
C ARG A 179 1.44 -26.60 22.29
N ALA A 180 0.72 -27.71 22.25
CA ALA A 180 1.00 -28.80 21.32
C ALA A 180 -0.27 -29.51 20.85
N GLY A 181 -0.17 -30.23 19.75
CA GLY A 181 -1.26 -30.98 19.14
C GLY A 181 -0.78 -31.87 17.98
N HIS A 182 -1.72 -32.63 17.43
CA HIS A 182 -1.51 -33.51 16.29
C HIS A 182 -2.36 -33.00 15.12
N ALA A 183 -1.74 -32.75 13.97
CA ALA A 183 -2.44 -32.41 12.73
C ALA A 183 -2.59 -33.64 11.86
N GLU A 184 -3.77 -33.78 11.26
CA GLU A 184 -4.03 -34.71 10.17
C GLU A 184 -4.94 -34.04 9.14
N ILE A 185 -4.50 -34.05 7.88
CA ILE A 185 -5.07 -33.30 6.77
C ILE A 185 -5.43 -34.27 5.66
N ASP A 186 -6.67 -34.20 5.18
CA ASP A 186 -7.21 -35.05 4.13
C ASP A 186 -7.77 -34.19 2.99
N VAL A 187 -7.40 -34.51 1.73
CA VAL A 187 -7.86 -33.76 0.55
C VAL A 187 -9.38 -33.69 0.42
N THR A 188 -10.10 -34.68 0.96
CA THR A 188 -11.58 -34.70 0.93
C THR A 188 -12.21 -33.61 1.80
N GLN A 189 -11.43 -33.03 2.72
CA GLN A 189 -11.85 -31.95 3.61
C GLN A 189 -11.41 -30.57 3.07
N LEU A 190 -10.62 -30.55 1.99
CA LEU A 190 -10.08 -29.33 1.40
C LEU A 190 -10.91 -28.89 0.19
N PHE A 191 -11.28 -27.62 0.20
CA PHE A 191 -11.96 -26.95 -0.90
C PHE A 191 -11.17 -25.71 -1.28
N ASP A 192 -11.08 -25.49 -2.58
CA ASP A 192 -10.42 -24.32 -3.14
C ASP A 192 -11.15 -23.04 -2.72
N ILE A 193 -10.43 -22.10 -2.13
CA ILE A 193 -11.00 -20.84 -1.65
C ILE A 193 -11.54 -19.94 -2.76
N TYR A 194 -11.13 -20.15 -4.01
CA TYR A 194 -11.55 -19.31 -5.14
C TYR A 194 -12.70 -19.93 -5.95
N THR A 195 -12.79 -21.25 -6.00
CA THR A 195 -13.68 -21.99 -6.91
C THR A 195 -14.63 -22.95 -6.21
N ASP A 196 -14.49 -23.16 -4.90
CA ASP A 196 -15.19 -24.19 -4.10
C ASP A 196 -15.00 -25.62 -4.68
N ALA A 197 -13.96 -25.85 -5.49
CA ALA A 197 -13.66 -27.16 -6.05
C ALA A 197 -12.94 -28.05 -5.01
N PRO A 198 -13.25 -29.35 -4.92
CA PRO A 198 -12.54 -30.26 -4.03
C PRO A 198 -11.12 -30.52 -4.54
N PHE A 199 -10.19 -30.75 -3.62
CA PHE A 199 -8.81 -31.11 -3.94
C PHE A 199 -8.70 -32.53 -4.50
N GLY A 200 -7.79 -32.74 -5.44
CA GLY A 200 -7.45 -34.05 -5.99
C GLY A 200 -6.24 -34.70 -5.31
N GLN A 201 -5.31 -33.89 -4.81
CA GLN A 201 -4.09 -34.29 -4.11
C GLN A 201 -3.52 -33.12 -3.29
N ILE A 202 -2.52 -33.38 -2.46
CA ILE A 202 -1.68 -32.39 -1.77
C ILE A 202 -0.33 -32.38 -2.50
N ASP A 203 0.04 -31.26 -3.12
CA ASP A 203 1.34 -31.11 -3.76
C ASP A 203 2.36 -30.43 -2.84
N TYR A 204 1.92 -29.42 -2.10
CA TYR A 204 2.73 -28.85 -1.02
C TYR A 204 1.87 -28.21 0.06
N MET A 205 2.46 -28.06 1.24
CA MET A 205 1.85 -27.49 2.42
C MET A 205 2.79 -26.47 3.06
N ILE A 206 2.21 -25.35 3.49
CA ILE A 206 2.93 -24.29 4.20
C ILE A 206 2.39 -24.22 5.63
N LEU A 207 3.27 -24.41 6.60
CA LEU A 207 2.97 -24.11 8.01
C LEU A 207 3.30 -22.65 8.29
N GLU A 208 2.28 -21.92 8.72
CA GLU A 208 2.37 -20.50 9.05
C GLU A 208 2.75 -20.31 10.52
N ILE A 209 4.00 -19.94 10.78
CA ILE A 209 4.47 -19.68 12.15
C ILE A 209 4.32 -18.18 12.44
N TYR A 210 3.06 -17.72 12.48
CA TYR A 210 2.70 -16.32 12.75
C TYR A 210 2.37 -16.10 14.22
N GLU A 211 3.38 -15.93 15.06
CA GLU A 211 3.16 -15.35 16.39
C GLU A 211 3.36 -13.81 16.35
N PRO A 212 2.44 -12.99 16.92
CA PRO A 212 2.51 -11.54 16.76
C PRO A 212 3.68 -10.91 17.52
N THR A 213 4.57 -10.24 16.77
CA THR A 213 5.09 -8.89 17.05
C THR A 213 5.87 -8.65 18.37
N ASP A 214 6.93 -9.41 18.67
CA ASP A 214 8.11 -8.83 19.32
C ASP A 214 9.35 -9.73 19.10
N PRO A 215 10.29 -9.36 18.20
CA PRO A 215 11.55 -10.10 18.01
C PRO A 215 12.45 -10.13 19.26
N SER A 216 12.03 -9.49 20.36
CA SER A 216 12.72 -9.51 21.66
C SER A 216 12.52 -10.80 22.45
N PHE A 217 11.59 -11.69 22.05
CA PHE A 217 11.32 -12.94 22.76
C PHE A 217 11.61 -14.17 21.89
N PRO A 218 12.48 -15.10 22.34
CA PRO A 218 12.74 -16.33 21.59
C PRO A 218 11.51 -17.23 21.55
N LEU A 219 11.22 -17.78 20.37
CA LEU A 219 10.23 -18.82 20.10
C LEU A 219 10.93 -20.14 19.76
N GLU A 220 10.37 -21.27 20.14
CA GLU A 220 10.84 -22.58 19.70
C GLU A 220 9.66 -23.43 19.23
N PHE A 221 9.83 -24.14 18.12
CA PHE A 221 8.88 -25.14 17.64
C PHE A 221 9.56 -26.50 17.46
N ALA A 222 8.73 -27.55 17.43
CA ALA A 222 9.11 -28.92 17.13
C ALA A 222 8.03 -29.57 16.25
N ILE A 223 8.46 -30.27 15.20
CA ILE A 223 7.60 -31.11 14.37
C ILE A 223 8.11 -32.55 14.41
N ASP A 224 7.21 -33.49 14.67
CA ASP A 224 7.54 -34.91 14.73
C ASP A 224 6.45 -35.78 14.12
N ASN A 225 6.69 -37.10 14.03
CA ASN A 225 5.71 -38.11 13.61
C ASN A 225 5.02 -37.77 12.27
N VAL A 226 5.82 -37.38 11.28
CA VAL A 226 5.33 -36.96 9.96
C VAL A 226 4.91 -38.18 9.14
N GLU A 227 3.67 -38.20 8.65
CA GLU A 227 3.09 -39.30 7.89
C GLU A 227 2.44 -38.82 6.59
N VAL A 228 2.60 -39.61 5.52
CA VAL A 228 1.96 -39.38 4.22
C VAL A 228 1.22 -40.64 3.81
N ASN A 229 -0.05 -40.48 3.39
CA ASN A 229 -0.87 -41.59 2.90
C ASN A 229 -0.94 -42.78 3.88
N GLN A 230 -0.80 -42.50 5.19
CA GLN A 230 -0.85 -43.42 6.33
C GLN A 230 -0.04 -44.71 6.21
N ALA A 231 1.25 -44.67 6.58
CA ALA A 231 2.16 -45.83 6.62
C ALA A 231 2.07 -46.68 7.90
N GLY A 232 1.24 -46.27 8.85
CA GLY A 232 1.10 -46.86 10.18
C GLY A 232 2.02 -46.13 11.16
N THR A 233 1.58 -45.77 12.36
CA THR A 233 0.62 -46.46 13.22
C THR A 233 -0.28 -45.46 13.95
N SER A 234 -1.59 -45.56 13.77
CA SER A 234 -2.48 -45.23 14.87
C SER A 234 -2.14 -46.22 16.00
N ASP A 235 -1.74 -45.75 17.19
CA ASP A 235 -1.47 -46.56 18.39
C ASP A 235 -2.68 -47.37 18.89
N ASN A 236 -3.78 -47.22 18.18
CA ASN A 236 -5.07 -47.81 18.36
C ASN A 236 -4.91 -49.29 17.96
N ASN A 237 -5.18 -50.21 18.87
CA ASN A 237 -5.24 -51.65 18.56
C ASN A 237 -6.44 -52.01 17.65
N SER A 238 -6.92 -51.08 16.81
CA SER A 238 -8.08 -51.20 15.94
C SER A 238 -7.67 -51.53 14.49
N GLU A 239 -8.36 -52.47 13.88
CA GLU A 239 -8.17 -52.93 12.50
C GLU A 239 -8.89 -52.03 11.48
N VAL A 240 -9.86 -51.23 11.94
CA VAL A 240 -10.58 -50.23 11.15
C VAL A 240 -10.62 -48.90 11.90
N ALA A 241 -9.93 -47.90 11.36
CA ALA A 241 -9.76 -46.58 11.98
C ALA A 241 -10.13 -45.46 10.99
N PRO A 242 -10.52 -44.26 11.45
CA PRO A 242 -10.56 -43.10 10.57
C PRO A 242 -9.15 -42.83 10.03
N SER A 243 -9.06 -42.29 8.83
CA SER A 243 -7.82 -41.77 8.26
C SER A 243 -7.60 -40.28 8.59
N SER A 244 -8.35 -39.70 9.54
CA SER A 244 -8.13 -38.35 10.05
C SER A 244 -8.64 -38.17 11.47
N LEU A 245 -7.79 -37.69 12.38
CA LEU A 245 -8.16 -37.21 13.71
C LEU A 245 -8.04 -35.68 13.83
N ALA A 246 -9.12 -35.07 14.33
CA ALA A 246 -9.22 -33.70 14.86
C ALA A 246 -8.83 -32.54 13.92
N ILE A 247 -9.70 -32.26 12.94
CA ILE A 247 -9.73 -30.92 12.31
C ILE A 247 -10.80 -30.08 13.01
N SER A 248 -10.35 -28.97 13.60
CA SER A 248 -11.23 -27.88 14.01
C SER A 248 -11.41 -26.91 12.87
N SER A 249 -12.62 -26.37 12.74
CA SER A 249 -12.94 -25.47 11.62
C SER A 249 -13.84 -24.32 12.05
N ASN A 250 -13.49 -23.11 11.60
CA ASN A 250 -14.22 -21.88 11.89
C ASN A 250 -15.14 -21.57 10.72
N PHE A 251 -16.45 -21.44 10.95
CA PHE A 251 -17.41 -21.14 9.90
C PHE A 251 -18.25 -19.92 10.21
N LEU A 252 -18.52 -19.14 9.17
CA LEU A 252 -19.49 -18.07 9.24
C LEU A 252 -20.92 -18.63 9.17
N ARG A 253 -21.77 -18.24 10.11
CA ARG A 253 -23.18 -18.61 10.12
C ARG A 253 -23.91 -18.04 8.89
N GLY A 254 -24.85 -18.82 8.35
CA GLY A 254 -25.79 -18.37 7.31
C GLY A 254 -25.24 -18.38 5.88
N THR A 255 -24.03 -18.91 5.67
CA THR A 255 -23.41 -19.04 4.34
C THR A 255 -23.83 -20.37 3.69
N ASN A 256 -23.26 -21.48 4.14
CA ASN A 256 -23.51 -22.83 3.64
C ASN A 256 -23.64 -23.84 4.79
N PRO A 257 -24.39 -24.95 4.59
CA PRO A 257 -24.41 -26.03 5.56
C PRO A 257 -23.05 -26.72 5.60
N PHE A 258 -22.52 -26.95 6.80
CA PHE A 258 -21.30 -27.73 6.96
C PHE A 258 -21.63 -29.22 6.82
N SER A 259 -20.91 -29.93 5.97
CA SER A 259 -21.08 -31.38 5.81
C SER A 259 -19.75 -32.07 6.06
N ILE A 260 -19.79 -33.15 6.83
CA ILE A 260 -18.58 -33.90 7.20
C ILE A 260 -18.71 -35.35 6.78
N GLY A 261 -17.61 -35.89 6.28
CA GLY A 261 -17.34 -37.30 6.03
C GLY A 261 -15.85 -37.54 6.27
N PHE A 262 -15.44 -38.79 6.38
CA PHE A 262 -14.04 -39.16 6.57
C PHE A 262 -13.72 -40.41 5.77
N ASP A 263 -12.45 -40.65 5.55
CA ASP A 263 -11.97 -41.91 5.02
C ASP A 263 -11.74 -42.91 6.16
N VAL A 264 -12.01 -44.18 5.88
CA VAL A 264 -11.84 -45.29 6.83
C VAL A 264 -10.80 -46.23 6.29
N GLN A 265 -9.71 -46.39 7.02
CA GLN A 265 -8.61 -47.28 6.66
C GLN A 265 -8.83 -48.67 7.27
N ASN A 266 -8.68 -49.72 6.46
CA ASN A 266 -8.53 -51.09 6.95
C ASN A 266 -7.04 -51.46 7.01
N THR A 267 -6.48 -51.45 8.21
CA THR A 267 -5.07 -51.73 8.48
C THR A 267 -4.78 -53.23 8.59
N SER A 268 -5.81 -54.08 8.57
CA SER A 268 -5.66 -55.53 8.68
C SER A 268 -5.21 -56.18 7.35
N LEU A 269 -4.71 -57.42 7.47
CA LEU A 269 -4.31 -58.23 6.31
C LEU A 269 -5.49 -58.95 5.64
N VAL A 270 -6.73 -58.67 6.05
CA VAL A 270 -7.94 -59.35 5.55
C VAL A 270 -9.00 -58.33 5.17
N ASP A 271 -9.80 -58.66 4.16
CA ASP A 271 -10.96 -57.83 3.81
C ASP A 271 -11.95 -57.83 4.98
N THR A 272 -12.51 -56.66 5.27
CA THR A 272 -13.54 -56.49 6.30
C THR A 272 -14.73 -55.66 5.78
N THR A 273 -15.73 -55.46 6.65
CA THR A 273 -16.73 -54.42 6.46
C THR A 273 -16.79 -53.54 7.71
N PHE A 274 -17.15 -52.28 7.53
CA PHE A 274 -17.32 -51.36 8.64
C PHE A 274 -18.68 -50.67 8.64
N SER A 275 -19.06 -50.22 9.83
CA SER A 275 -20.21 -49.36 10.05
C SER A 275 -19.80 -48.11 10.83
N ALA A 276 -20.44 -46.99 10.54
CA ALA A 276 -20.26 -45.73 11.25
C ALA A 276 -21.55 -45.32 11.97
N SER A 277 -21.40 -44.72 13.14
CA SER A 277 -22.52 -44.18 13.93
C SER A 277 -22.14 -42.86 14.59
N ILE A 278 -23.14 -42.04 14.90
CA ILE A 278 -22.94 -40.80 15.65
C ILE A 278 -23.17 -41.08 17.14
N GLU A 279 -22.21 -40.71 17.97
CA GLU A 279 -22.27 -40.93 19.41
C GLU A 279 -23.31 -39.99 20.06
N PRO A 280 -24.00 -40.43 21.13
CA PRO A 280 -25.00 -39.62 21.84
C PRO A 280 -24.45 -38.35 22.52
N THR A 281 -23.13 -38.27 22.67
CA THR A 281 -22.38 -37.12 23.21
C THR A 281 -22.20 -36.00 22.20
N SER A 282 -22.48 -36.26 20.91
CA SER A 282 -22.51 -35.26 19.86
C SER A 282 -23.56 -34.18 20.11
N SER A 283 -23.31 -33.00 19.57
CA SER A 283 -24.22 -31.87 19.61
C SER A 283 -25.50 -32.21 18.83
N PRO A 284 -26.69 -31.99 19.41
CA PRO A 284 -27.96 -32.39 18.81
C PRO A 284 -28.32 -31.64 17.52
N GLU A 285 -27.61 -30.55 17.22
CA GLU A 285 -27.78 -29.73 16.01
C GLU A 285 -27.27 -30.44 14.76
N PHE A 286 -26.34 -31.40 14.88
CA PHE A 286 -25.90 -32.22 13.76
C PHE A 286 -27.02 -33.13 13.27
N GLN A 287 -27.28 -33.07 11.97
CA GLN A 287 -28.22 -33.95 11.29
C GLN A 287 -27.45 -35.14 10.74
N ALA A 288 -27.70 -36.32 11.28
CA ALA A 288 -27.14 -37.56 10.75
C ALA A 288 -27.57 -37.77 9.29
N ALA A 289 -26.65 -38.26 8.47
CA ALA A 289 -26.97 -38.71 7.12
C ALA A 289 -27.95 -39.90 7.16
N ASP A 290 -28.82 -39.98 6.16
CA ASP A 290 -29.78 -41.07 6.00
C ASP A 290 -29.63 -41.70 4.60
N PRO A 291 -29.07 -42.92 4.49
CA PRO A 291 -28.57 -43.78 5.56
C PRO A 291 -27.14 -43.44 6.01
N LEU A 292 -26.81 -43.74 7.27
CA LEU A 292 -25.41 -43.81 7.72
C LEU A 292 -24.68 -44.99 7.07
N PRO A 293 -23.33 -44.94 6.95
CA PRO A 293 -22.52 -46.05 6.44
C PRO A 293 -22.74 -47.31 7.28
N THR A 294 -23.22 -48.39 6.67
CA THR A 294 -23.41 -49.69 7.33
C THR A 294 -22.99 -50.83 6.43
N GLY A 295 -22.11 -51.71 6.91
CA GLY A 295 -21.64 -52.86 6.14
C GLY A 295 -20.88 -52.47 4.88
N VAL A 296 -20.12 -51.38 4.94
CA VAL A 296 -19.33 -50.87 3.81
C VAL A 296 -18.10 -51.76 3.64
N ASP A 297 -17.87 -52.28 2.43
CA ASP A 297 -16.71 -53.11 2.14
C ASP A 297 -15.41 -52.31 2.27
N ALA A 298 -14.48 -52.80 3.09
CA ALA A 298 -13.13 -52.26 3.22
C ALA A 298 -12.09 -53.37 2.96
N PRO A 299 -11.59 -53.49 1.72
CA PRO A 299 -10.50 -54.40 1.38
C PRO A 299 -9.25 -54.22 2.26
N ALA A 300 -8.47 -55.28 2.44
CA ALA A 300 -7.21 -55.23 3.20
C ALA A 300 -6.26 -54.14 2.68
N GLY A 301 -5.80 -53.25 3.56
CA GLY A 301 -4.89 -52.15 3.21
C GLY A 301 -5.49 -51.04 2.34
N SER A 302 -6.82 -50.94 2.29
CA SER A 302 -7.51 -49.87 1.55
C SER A 302 -8.03 -48.76 2.46
N SER A 303 -8.20 -47.57 1.89
CA SER A 303 -8.95 -46.46 2.49
C SER A 303 -10.27 -46.27 1.73
N VAL A 304 -11.36 -46.06 2.47
CA VAL A 304 -12.72 -45.97 1.90
C VAL A 304 -13.46 -44.78 2.49
N TYR A 305 -13.82 -43.82 1.62
CA TYR A 305 -14.59 -42.65 2.00
C TYR A 305 -16.02 -43.00 2.42
N THR A 306 -16.45 -42.49 3.58
CA THR A 306 -17.79 -42.75 4.13
C THR A 306 -18.93 -42.09 3.35
N GLY A 307 -18.64 -41.07 2.55
CA GLY A 307 -19.66 -40.06 2.22
C GLY A 307 -19.93 -39.15 3.41
N TYR A 308 -20.84 -38.18 3.25
CA TYR A 308 -21.27 -37.35 4.37
C TYR A 308 -22.02 -38.19 5.41
N ILE A 309 -21.59 -38.11 6.66
CA ILE A 309 -22.17 -38.82 7.81
C ILE A 309 -23.01 -37.88 8.68
N ALA A 310 -22.70 -36.58 8.65
CA ALA A 310 -23.43 -35.56 9.37
C ALA A 310 -23.40 -34.23 8.61
N THR A 311 -24.46 -33.44 8.79
CA THR A 311 -24.54 -32.07 8.29
C THR A 311 -24.96 -31.15 9.43
N LEU A 312 -24.25 -30.04 9.62
CA LEU A 312 -24.71 -28.94 10.44
C LEU A 312 -25.45 -27.91 9.55
N PRO A 313 -26.74 -27.61 9.82
CA PRO A 313 -27.49 -26.64 9.03
C PRO A 313 -26.85 -25.24 9.04
N ALA A 314 -26.94 -24.51 7.93
CA ALA A 314 -26.37 -23.16 7.79
C ALA A 314 -26.97 -22.14 8.78
N ASP A 315 -28.21 -22.36 9.25
CA ASP A 315 -28.93 -21.47 10.16
C ASP A 315 -28.72 -21.79 11.65
N THR A 316 -27.88 -22.79 11.94
CA THR A 316 -27.47 -23.14 13.31
C THR A 316 -26.93 -21.91 14.03
N LEU A 317 -27.26 -21.78 15.33
CA LEU A 317 -26.78 -20.65 16.13
C LEU A 317 -25.26 -20.64 16.19
N SER A 318 -24.65 -19.49 16.48
CA SER A 318 -23.21 -19.46 16.72
C SER A 318 -22.83 -20.32 17.94
N GLY A 319 -21.58 -20.74 18.02
CA GLY A 319 -21.04 -21.51 19.13
C GLY A 319 -20.17 -22.69 18.70
N GLU A 320 -19.67 -23.40 19.69
CA GLU A 320 -18.86 -24.60 19.51
C GLU A 320 -19.75 -25.84 19.50
N TYR A 321 -19.57 -26.68 18.50
CA TYR A 321 -20.31 -27.90 18.27
C TYR A 321 -19.34 -29.08 18.19
N LEU A 322 -19.53 -30.04 19.08
CA LEU A 322 -18.84 -31.32 19.05
C LEU A 322 -19.66 -32.34 18.23
N LEU A 323 -19.01 -33.06 17.33
CA LEU A 323 -19.52 -34.28 16.71
C LEU A 323 -18.57 -35.42 17.09
N GLU A 324 -19.10 -36.50 17.65
CA GLU A 324 -18.34 -37.72 17.91
C GLU A 324 -18.89 -38.85 17.05
N THR A 325 -18.01 -39.51 16.30
CA THR A 325 -18.40 -40.59 15.40
C THR A 325 -17.69 -41.87 15.79
N ARG A 326 -18.46 -42.95 15.92
CA ARG A 326 -17.92 -44.28 16.19
C ARG A 326 -17.82 -45.09 14.92
N ILE A 327 -16.67 -45.71 14.72
CA ILE A 327 -16.41 -46.66 13.64
C ILE A 327 -16.24 -48.04 14.25
N SER A 328 -16.92 -49.03 13.68
CA SER A 328 -16.86 -50.42 14.16
C SER A 328 -16.60 -51.37 13.01
N ASN A 329 -15.69 -52.33 13.23
CA ASN A 329 -15.44 -53.44 12.33
C ASN A 329 -16.53 -54.51 12.49
N ASP A 330 -17.35 -54.70 11.46
CA ASP A 330 -18.53 -55.57 11.57
C ASP A 330 -18.17 -57.06 11.60
N LEU A 331 -17.00 -57.44 11.05
CA LEU A 331 -16.59 -58.83 10.90
C LEU A 331 -15.64 -59.30 12.01
N ASN A 332 -15.00 -58.37 12.72
CA ASN A 332 -14.18 -58.68 13.89
C ASN A 332 -14.70 -57.99 15.15
N SER A 333 -15.59 -58.66 15.89
CA SER A 333 -16.13 -58.14 17.15
C SER A 333 -15.13 -58.06 18.31
N SER A 334 -13.88 -58.47 18.11
CA SER A 334 -12.80 -58.31 19.11
C SER A 334 -11.97 -57.05 18.85
N ASP A 335 -12.18 -56.42 17.70
CA ASP A 335 -11.61 -55.16 17.31
C ASP A 335 -12.22 -54.03 18.16
N PRO A 336 -11.42 -53.18 18.84
CA PRO A 336 -11.96 -52.04 19.56
C PRO A 336 -12.57 -51.01 18.59
N ASP A 337 -13.81 -50.62 18.84
CA ASP A 337 -14.45 -49.51 18.12
C ASP A 337 -13.67 -48.20 18.36
N GLU A 338 -13.46 -47.44 17.29
CA GLU A 338 -12.78 -46.15 17.34
C GLU A 338 -13.80 -45.01 17.47
N VAL A 339 -13.50 -43.98 18.26
CA VAL A 339 -14.36 -42.80 18.43
C VAL A 339 -13.60 -41.54 18.06
N VAL A 340 -14.14 -40.79 17.11
CA VAL A 340 -13.50 -39.62 16.51
C VAL A 340 -14.26 -38.36 16.89
N PRO A 341 -13.64 -37.44 17.65
CA PRO A 341 -14.22 -36.13 17.92
C PRO A 341 -13.88 -35.14 16.80
N TYR A 342 -14.87 -34.33 16.43
CA TYR A 342 -14.76 -33.18 15.54
C TYR A 342 -15.34 -31.96 16.25
N THR A 343 -14.55 -30.90 16.37
CA THR A 343 -15.01 -29.64 16.96
C THR A 343 -15.21 -28.60 15.87
N LEU A 344 -16.36 -27.93 15.90
CA LEU A 344 -16.74 -26.95 14.90
C LEU A 344 -17.13 -25.64 15.60
N SER A 345 -16.52 -24.54 15.19
CA SER A 345 -16.82 -23.22 15.73
C SER A 345 -17.61 -22.40 14.71
N VAL A 346 -18.88 -22.14 15.00
CA VAL A 346 -19.76 -21.33 14.15
C VAL A 346 -19.80 -19.90 14.70
N PHE A 347 -19.44 -18.92 13.90
CA PHE A 347 -19.42 -17.50 14.27
C PHE A 347 -20.58 -16.75 13.63
N ASP A 348 -21.26 -15.90 14.40
CA ASP A 348 -22.11 -14.87 13.80
C ASP A 348 -21.23 -13.86 13.02
N PRO A 349 -21.74 -13.29 11.91
CA PRO A 349 -21.02 -12.27 11.16
C PRO A 349 -20.74 -11.03 12.00
N VAL A 350 -19.78 -10.21 11.58
CA VAL A 350 -19.57 -8.90 12.20
C VAL A 350 -20.84 -8.05 12.06
N GLU A 351 -21.16 -7.25 13.08
CA GLU A 351 -22.26 -6.29 13.01
C GLU A 351 -21.70 -4.94 13.41
N LEU A 352 -21.32 -4.18 12.39
CA LEU A 352 -20.60 -2.94 12.56
C LEU A 352 -21.54 -1.76 12.72
N SER A 353 -21.18 -0.87 13.62
CA SER A 353 -21.85 0.40 13.84
C SER A 353 -20.82 1.52 14.02
N GLY A 354 -21.18 2.71 13.55
CA GLY A 354 -20.35 3.89 13.75
C GLY A 354 -21.19 5.11 14.03
N ASN A 355 -20.52 6.21 14.36
CA ASN A 355 -21.17 7.51 14.53
C ASN A 355 -21.44 8.22 13.18
N ASN A 356 -21.93 7.48 12.18
CA ASN A 356 -22.11 7.95 10.79
C ASN A 356 -23.55 8.39 10.45
N SER A 357 -24.43 8.51 11.44
CA SER A 357 -25.83 8.97 11.21
C SER A 357 -25.95 10.46 10.82
N SER A 358 -24.87 11.23 10.98
CA SER A 358 -24.78 12.65 10.66
C SER A 358 -23.37 13.00 10.23
N THR A 359 -23.23 14.07 9.44
CA THR A 359 -21.91 14.58 9.01
C THR A 359 -21.03 14.95 10.20
N ILE A 360 -19.81 14.42 10.24
CA ILE A 360 -18.78 14.79 11.23
C ILE A 360 -18.22 16.17 10.85
N GLN A 361 -18.26 17.13 11.79
CA GLN A 361 -17.63 18.44 11.62
C GLN A 361 -16.21 18.40 12.18
N VAL A 362 -15.23 18.27 11.31
CA VAL A 362 -13.83 17.97 11.64
C VAL A 362 -13.15 19.09 12.43
N ASP A 363 -13.49 20.35 12.16
CA ASP A 363 -12.97 21.54 12.83
C ASP A 363 -13.44 21.71 14.28
N THR A 364 -14.54 21.06 14.68
CA THR A 364 -15.13 21.21 16.02
C THR A 364 -15.27 19.92 16.80
N SER A 365 -15.41 18.78 16.11
CA SER A 365 -15.60 17.45 16.68
C SER A 365 -15.12 16.38 15.70
N PRO A 366 -13.81 16.16 15.56
CA PRO A 366 -13.22 15.24 14.57
C PRO A 366 -13.40 13.75 14.88
N GLY A 367 -13.99 13.42 16.03
CA GLY A 367 -14.09 12.05 16.53
C GLY A 367 -14.93 11.15 15.63
N LEU A 368 -14.36 10.02 15.27
CA LEU A 368 -14.97 8.90 14.56
C LEU A 368 -14.93 7.66 15.47
N SER A 369 -15.98 6.86 15.45
CA SER A 369 -16.04 5.59 16.17
C SER A 369 -16.53 4.48 15.27
N LEU A 370 -15.86 3.33 15.33
CA LEU A 370 -16.28 2.09 14.69
C LEU A 370 -16.36 0.99 15.76
N ALA A 371 -17.48 0.30 15.86
CA ALA A 371 -17.74 -0.71 16.88
C ALA A 371 -18.31 -1.98 16.27
N ASN A 372 -17.90 -3.12 16.81
CA ASN A 372 -18.48 -4.42 16.51
C ASN A 372 -19.46 -4.80 17.62
N ALA A 373 -20.64 -5.28 17.27
CA ALA A 373 -21.63 -5.72 18.25
C ALA A 373 -21.05 -6.80 19.17
N ALA A 374 -21.60 -6.90 20.38
CA ALA A 374 -21.26 -7.99 21.28
C ALA A 374 -21.72 -9.34 20.69
N VAL A 375 -21.15 -10.42 21.22
CA VAL A 375 -21.68 -11.78 20.98
C VAL A 375 -23.15 -11.86 21.38
N GLU A 376 -23.91 -12.72 20.71
CA GLU A 376 -25.32 -12.92 21.04
C GLU A 376 -25.51 -13.37 22.50
N SER A 377 -26.73 -13.18 23.04
CA SER A 377 -26.99 -13.40 24.46
C SER A 377 -27.10 -14.87 24.89
N HIS A 378 -27.03 -15.83 23.96
CA HIS A 378 -27.10 -17.25 24.32
C HIS A 378 -25.74 -17.78 24.78
N THR A 379 -25.76 -18.84 25.59
CA THR A 379 -24.54 -19.45 26.11
C THR A 379 -23.70 -20.01 24.95
N GLY A 380 -22.39 -19.78 24.99
CA GLY A 380 -21.46 -20.24 23.96
C GLY A 380 -21.46 -19.44 22.66
N ALA A 381 -22.19 -18.32 22.57
CA ALA A 381 -22.24 -17.51 21.35
C ALA A 381 -20.84 -17.01 20.93
N LEU A 382 -20.57 -17.08 19.63
CA LEU A 382 -19.34 -16.60 19.01
C LEU A 382 -19.70 -15.57 17.94
N ARG A 383 -18.87 -14.53 17.79
CA ARG A 383 -19.03 -13.54 16.72
C ARG A 383 -17.66 -13.27 16.11
N ALA A 384 -17.62 -13.10 14.79
CA ALA A 384 -16.42 -12.74 14.08
C ALA A 384 -15.86 -11.40 14.60
N THR A 385 -14.54 -11.29 14.55
CA THR A 385 -13.79 -10.04 14.73
C THR A 385 -13.77 -9.30 13.39
N ALA A 386 -13.85 -7.97 13.42
CA ALA A 386 -13.66 -7.18 12.21
C ALA A 386 -12.20 -6.72 12.14
N GLU A 387 -11.54 -6.93 11.02
CA GLU A 387 -10.22 -6.39 10.73
C GLU A 387 -10.36 -5.24 9.75
N VAL A 388 -9.78 -4.09 10.07
CA VAL A 388 -9.69 -2.98 9.13
C VAL A 388 -8.57 -3.26 8.15
N ILE A 389 -8.89 -3.33 6.85
CA ILE A 389 -7.94 -3.69 5.79
C ILE A 389 -7.63 -2.51 4.86
N ALA A 390 -8.51 -1.51 4.77
CA ALA A 390 -8.23 -0.29 4.02
C ALA A 390 -9.01 0.92 4.56
N VAL A 391 -8.42 2.10 4.37
CA VAL A 391 -9.06 3.39 4.62
C VAL A 391 -8.98 4.23 3.35
N THR A 392 -10.12 4.77 2.94
CA THR A 392 -10.20 5.70 1.81
C THR A 392 -10.82 7.01 2.29
N ALA A 393 -10.23 8.14 1.87
CA ALA A 393 -10.71 9.46 2.21
C ALA A 393 -10.75 10.35 0.97
N SER A 394 -11.74 11.23 0.90
CA SER A 394 -11.82 12.29 -0.12
C SER A 394 -10.67 13.30 0.02
N ASP A 395 -10.32 13.98 -1.07
CA ASP A 395 -9.22 14.95 -1.11
C ASP A 395 -9.24 15.95 0.06
N GLY A 396 -8.09 16.11 0.71
CA GLY A 396 -7.90 16.94 1.89
C GLY A 396 -8.28 16.31 3.21
N PHE A 397 -9.06 15.21 3.24
CA PHE A 397 -9.41 14.52 4.48
C PHE A 397 -8.49 13.32 4.72
N GLY A 398 -8.25 13.02 5.99
CA GLY A 398 -7.49 11.85 6.42
C GLY A 398 -8.10 11.23 7.67
N LEU A 399 -7.50 10.12 8.13
CA LEU A 399 -7.92 9.41 9.33
C LEU A 399 -6.69 9.00 10.14
N VAL A 400 -6.73 9.22 11.45
CA VAL A 400 -5.67 8.81 12.38
C VAL A 400 -6.29 7.94 13.48
N GLY A 401 -5.65 6.82 13.83
CA GLY A 401 -6.09 5.93 14.91
C GLY A 401 -6.86 4.67 14.48
N LEU A 402 -6.97 4.45 13.17
CA LEU A 402 -7.48 3.22 12.54
C LEU A 402 -6.56 2.82 11.37
N PRO A 403 -5.45 2.08 11.62
CA PRO A 403 -4.64 1.47 10.55
C PRO A 403 -5.41 0.39 9.76
N PRO A 404 -4.94 0.02 8.54
CA PRO A 404 -3.62 0.31 8.00
C PRO A 404 -3.52 1.70 7.38
N THR A 405 -2.59 2.51 7.90
CA THR A 405 -2.10 3.66 7.13
C THR A 405 -1.15 3.10 6.07
N VAL A 406 -0.99 3.74 4.91
CA VAL A 406 -0.06 3.26 3.86
C VAL A 406 1.32 2.95 4.47
N GLY A 407 1.70 1.66 4.50
CA GLY A 407 2.95 1.16 5.08
C GLY A 407 2.84 0.39 6.41
N ASP A 408 1.64 0.26 6.99
CA ASP A 408 1.36 -0.61 8.14
C ASP A 408 0.76 -1.95 7.67
N THR A 409 1.36 -3.07 8.06
CA THR A 409 0.96 -4.42 7.63
C THR A 409 0.05 -5.12 8.65
N THR A 410 -0.28 -4.50 9.78
CA THR A 410 -1.15 -5.11 10.81
C THR A 410 -2.48 -4.37 10.85
N GLY A 411 -3.55 -5.01 10.38
CA GLY A 411 -4.90 -4.42 10.39
C GLY A 411 -5.39 -4.16 11.82
N THR A 412 -6.30 -3.18 11.98
CA THR A 412 -6.91 -2.94 13.29
C THR A 412 -8.00 -3.96 13.58
N LEU A 413 -7.83 -4.78 14.61
CA LEU A 413 -8.86 -5.72 15.06
C LEU A 413 -9.89 -5.07 15.98
N ILE A 414 -11.17 -5.25 15.65
CA ILE A 414 -12.33 -4.80 16.44
C ILE A 414 -13.09 -6.05 16.91
N ALA A 415 -12.68 -6.53 18.07
CA ALA A 415 -13.27 -7.71 18.71
C ALA A 415 -14.77 -7.50 19.03
N PRO A 416 -15.56 -8.59 19.14
CA PRO A 416 -16.97 -8.50 19.53
C PRO A 416 -17.19 -7.68 20.80
N GLY A 417 -18.12 -6.72 20.73
CA GLY A 417 -18.47 -5.83 21.85
C GLY A 417 -17.46 -4.72 22.13
N SER A 418 -16.42 -4.60 21.31
CA SER A 418 -15.41 -3.55 21.40
C SER A 418 -15.67 -2.43 20.40
N SER A 419 -15.07 -1.27 20.67
CA SER A 419 -15.12 -0.11 19.79
C SER A 419 -13.75 0.52 19.66
N GLN A 420 -13.41 0.92 18.45
CA GLN A 420 -12.22 1.69 18.15
C GLN A 420 -12.58 3.14 17.85
N ALA A 421 -11.78 4.07 18.38
CA ALA A 421 -11.90 5.50 18.13
C ALA A 421 -10.80 5.96 17.19
N ALA A 422 -11.12 6.90 16.32
CA ALA A 422 -10.20 7.58 15.43
C ALA A 422 -10.55 9.07 15.34
N GLU A 423 -9.63 9.83 14.77
CA GLU A 423 -9.83 11.24 14.48
C GLU A 423 -9.70 11.48 12.99
N VAL A 424 -10.71 12.14 12.42
CA VAL A 424 -10.63 12.63 11.04
C VAL A 424 -9.73 13.88 11.04
N THR A 425 -8.82 13.95 10.09
CA THR A 425 -7.95 15.11 9.88
C THR A 425 -8.34 15.85 8.60
N PHE A 426 -7.94 17.11 8.49
CA PHE A 426 -8.07 17.89 7.27
C PHE A 426 -6.77 18.64 6.98
N ASP A 427 -6.19 18.40 5.81
CA ASP A 427 -5.09 19.19 5.29
C ASP A 427 -5.64 20.51 4.72
N HIS A 428 -5.38 21.59 5.45
CA HIS A 428 -5.84 22.92 5.13
C HIS A 428 -4.88 23.67 4.19
N LEU A 429 -3.63 23.20 4.02
CA LEU A 429 -2.62 23.94 3.29
C LEU A 429 -2.91 23.92 1.79
N GLY A 430 -2.67 25.06 1.14
CA GLY A 430 -3.01 25.26 -0.27
C GLY A 430 -4.53 25.31 -0.57
N LYS A 431 -5.40 25.28 0.44
CA LYS A 431 -6.86 25.36 0.28
C LYS A 431 -7.40 26.74 0.68
N ARG A 432 -8.37 27.24 -0.08
CA ARG A 432 -9.01 28.56 0.16
C ARG A 432 -10.00 28.47 1.31
N SER A 433 -10.32 29.60 1.93
CA SER A 433 -11.36 29.63 2.97
C SER A 433 -12.71 29.26 2.37
N ALA A 434 -13.23 28.11 2.77
CA ALA A 434 -14.50 27.56 2.33
C ALA A 434 -14.95 26.43 3.28
N THR A 435 -16.18 25.96 3.08
CA THR A 435 -16.61 24.69 3.66
C THR A 435 -16.29 23.57 2.67
N TYR A 436 -15.46 22.64 3.12
CA TYR A 436 -15.12 21.41 2.42
C TYR A 436 -16.02 20.29 2.94
N ALA A 437 -16.53 19.48 2.02
CA ALA A 437 -17.33 18.29 2.35
C ALA A 437 -16.71 17.10 1.62
N GLY A 438 -16.80 15.94 2.25
CA GLY A 438 -16.13 14.75 1.79
C GLY A 438 -16.61 13.50 2.48
N THR A 439 -15.91 12.41 2.24
CA THR A 439 -16.22 11.09 2.80
C THR A 439 -14.95 10.43 3.31
N VAL A 440 -15.05 9.75 4.45
CA VAL A 440 -14.06 8.78 4.91
C VAL A 440 -14.76 7.42 4.95
N SER A 441 -14.15 6.40 4.35
CA SER A 441 -14.68 5.04 4.35
C SER A 441 -13.63 4.07 4.81
N VAL A 442 -14.08 3.08 5.58
CA VAL A 442 -13.24 1.99 6.09
C VAL A 442 -13.76 0.69 5.50
N GLU A 443 -12.83 -0.07 4.93
CA GLU A 443 -13.06 -1.42 4.44
C GLU A 443 -12.59 -2.42 5.50
N VAL A 444 -13.40 -3.45 5.70
CA VAL A 444 -13.22 -4.41 6.78
C VAL A 444 -13.43 -5.82 6.28
N GLU A 445 -12.61 -6.72 6.79
CA GLU A 445 -12.73 -8.16 6.61
C GLU A 445 -13.18 -8.82 7.91
N MET A 446 -13.79 -10.00 7.80
CA MET A 446 -14.12 -10.80 8.97
C MET A 446 -13.00 -11.76 9.29
N THR A 447 -12.64 -11.86 10.55
CA THR A 447 -11.64 -12.80 11.02
C THR A 447 -12.06 -13.39 12.37
N THR A 448 -11.27 -14.31 12.89
CA THR A 448 -11.33 -14.73 14.29
C THR A 448 -10.10 -14.16 15.02
N PRO A 449 -10.05 -14.18 16.37
CA PRO A 449 -8.79 -13.92 17.07
C PRO A 449 -7.63 -14.84 16.64
N ALA A 450 -7.94 -15.96 15.99
CA ALA A 450 -7.00 -16.91 15.42
C ALA A 450 -6.70 -16.67 13.92
N GLY A 451 -7.17 -15.58 13.33
CA GLY A 451 -6.83 -15.15 11.96
C GLY A 451 -7.68 -15.73 10.84
N TYR A 452 -8.22 -16.95 10.97
CA TYR A 452 -8.96 -17.61 9.88
C TYR A 452 -10.46 -17.82 10.16
N LEU A 453 -11.29 -17.59 9.14
CA LEU A 453 -12.74 -17.83 9.16
C LEU A 453 -13.24 -18.22 7.75
N ASN A 454 -13.80 -19.44 7.61
CA ASN A 454 -14.37 -19.87 6.33
C ASN A 454 -15.52 -18.95 5.89
N TYR A 455 -15.54 -18.63 4.60
CA TYR A 455 -16.53 -17.76 3.95
C TYR A 455 -16.55 -16.32 4.51
N ALA A 456 -15.44 -15.85 5.06
CA ALA A 456 -15.22 -14.45 5.43
C ALA A 456 -15.07 -13.56 4.19
N ASN A 457 -16.18 -13.28 3.50
CA ASN A 457 -16.14 -12.31 2.41
C ASN A 457 -15.94 -10.88 2.95
N GLU A 458 -15.31 -10.02 2.15
CA GLU A 458 -15.24 -8.57 2.36
C GLU A 458 -16.61 -7.99 2.75
N GLN A 459 -16.61 -7.14 3.77
CA GLN A 459 -17.84 -6.52 4.25
C GLN A 459 -18.16 -5.23 3.50
N PRO A 460 -19.45 -4.82 3.48
CA PRO A 460 -19.81 -3.51 2.97
C PRO A 460 -19.01 -2.42 3.69
N MET A 461 -18.38 -1.54 2.92
CA MET A 461 -17.62 -0.42 3.45
C MET A 461 -18.46 0.41 4.45
N VAL A 462 -17.85 0.76 5.58
CA VAL A 462 -18.47 1.68 6.53
C VAL A 462 -18.01 3.09 6.18
N SER A 463 -18.95 3.97 5.82
CA SER A 463 -18.66 5.34 5.39
C SER A 463 -19.20 6.39 6.35
N TRP A 464 -18.47 7.49 6.47
CA TRP A 464 -18.83 8.70 7.18
C TRP A 464 -18.79 9.89 6.22
N GLU A 465 -19.85 10.70 6.26
CA GLU A 465 -19.82 12.04 5.68
C GLU A 465 -19.03 12.95 6.61
N VAL A 466 -18.08 13.70 6.05
CA VAL A 466 -17.21 14.61 6.80
C VAL A 466 -17.28 16.02 6.20
N ALA A 467 -17.09 17.03 7.04
CA ALA A 467 -16.96 18.40 6.58
C ALA A 467 -15.98 19.19 7.46
N TYR A 468 -15.35 20.18 6.86
CA TYR A 468 -14.43 21.09 7.53
C TYR A 468 -14.70 22.52 7.03
N THR A 469 -14.87 23.47 7.95
CA THR A 469 -14.99 24.89 7.58
C THR A 469 -13.67 25.59 7.82
N LEU A 470 -12.93 25.84 6.73
CA LEU A 470 -11.65 26.55 6.80
C LEU A 470 -11.90 28.05 6.90
N ALA A 471 -11.54 28.63 8.04
CA ALA A 471 -11.55 30.06 8.27
C ALA A 471 -10.31 30.73 7.65
N ASP A 472 -10.37 32.05 7.45
CA ASP A 472 -9.23 32.83 6.97
C ASP A 472 -8.04 32.71 7.93
N THR A 473 -6.87 32.42 7.37
CA THR A 473 -5.58 32.43 8.08
C THR A 473 -4.76 33.56 7.48
N THR A 474 -4.48 34.60 8.26
CA THR A 474 -3.76 35.79 7.78
C THR A 474 -2.28 35.79 8.15
N THR A 475 -1.85 34.84 8.98
CA THR A 475 -0.48 34.70 9.49
C THR A 475 -0.26 33.24 9.85
N ASP A 476 0.88 32.70 9.48
CA ASP A 476 1.32 31.37 9.89
C ASP A 476 2.85 31.31 9.98
N SER A 477 3.38 30.48 10.88
CA SER A 477 4.82 30.36 11.09
C SER A 477 5.23 29.00 11.64
N ALA A 478 6.38 28.51 11.18
CA ALA A 478 6.96 27.24 11.60
C ALA A 478 8.44 27.39 11.95
N SER A 479 8.89 26.61 12.94
CA SER A 479 10.31 26.49 13.27
C SER A 479 10.86 25.20 12.69
N LEU A 480 11.90 25.31 11.87
CA LEU A 480 12.50 24.20 11.14
C LEU A 480 13.93 23.97 11.61
N SER A 481 14.32 22.70 11.72
CA SER A 481 15.71 22.32 11.91
C SER A 481 16.49 22.52 10.60
N GLN A 482 17.83 22.47 10.69
CA GLN A 482 18.65 22.32 9.49
C GLN A 482 18.22 21.06 8.72
N ASN A 483 18.09 21.21 7.41
CA ASN A 483 17.53 20.26 6.44
C ASN A 483 16.06 19.87 6.70
N GLY A 484 15.33 20.63 7.53
CA GLY A 484 13.89 20.44 7.70
C GLY A 484 13.13 20.77 6.41
N SER A 485 12.09 20.01 6.09
CA SER A 485 11.25 20.25 4.91
C SER A 485 10.44 21.53 5.05
N TYR A 486 10.34 22.30 3.95
CA TYR A 486 9.38 23.41 3.86
C TYR A 486 7.97 22.95 3.46
N ALA A 487 7.87 21.80 2.78
CA ALA A 487 6.60 21.29 2.28
C ALA A 487 5.60 21.13 3.42
N GLY A 488 4.43 21.75 3.27
CA GLY A 488 3.35 21.62 4.26
C GLY A 488 3.67 22.25 5.63
N SER A 489 4.64 23.16 5.70
CA SER A 489 5.07 23.75 6.98
C SER A 489 4.32 25.03 7.35
N VAL A 490 3.97 25.86 6.37
CA VAL A 490 3.26 27.12 6.57
C VAL A 490 2.32 27.42 5.41
N GLY A 491 1.22 28.13 5.69
CA GLY A 491 0.35 28.71 4.65
C GLY A 491 -0.67 29.70 5.18
N ILE A 492 -1.07 30.63 4.31
CA ILE A 492 -2.20 31.55 4.56
C ILE A 492 -3.32 31.31 3.56
N ASN A 493 -4.54 31.66 3.94
CA ASN A 493 -5.71 31.49 3.09
C ASN A 493 -6.78 32.55 3.33
N SER A 494 -7.51 32.84 2.27
CA SER A 494 -8.73 33.63 2.26
C SER A 494 -9.74 32.99 1.31
N ALA A 495 -10.94 33.57 1.20
CA ALA A 495 -11.89 33.17 0.16
C ALA A 495 -11.33 33.39 -1.28
N LYS A 496 -10.40 34.34 -1.45
CA LYS A 496 -9.83 34.71 -2.76
C LYS A 496 -8.71 33.76 -3.20
N SER A 497 -7.82 33.39 -2.28
CA SER A 497 -6.63 32.60 -2.58
C SER A 497 -6.06 31.87 -1.38
N ALA A 498 -5.17 30.92 -1.61
CA ALA A 498 -4.32 30.33 -0.59
C ALA A 498 -2.87 30.31 -1.06
N THR A 499 -1.94 30.69 -0.19
CA THR A 499 -0.50 30.71 -0.47
C THR A 499 0.20 29.76 0.49
N THR A 500 0.96 28.81 -0.05
CA THR A 500 1.64 27.76 0.72
C THR A 500 2.99 27.43 0.11
N ILE A 501 3.89 26.87 0.90
CA ILE A 501 5.11 26.26 0.37
C ILE A 501 4.90 24.74 0.26
N VAL A 502 5.13 24.21 -0.95
CA VAL A 502 4.86 22.79 -1.28
C VAL A 502 6.12 21.94 -1.38
N ALA A 503 7.31 22.55 -1.50
CA ALA A 503 8.57 21.82 -1.55
C ALA A 503 9.75 22.69 -1.13
N GLY A 504 10.90 22.03 -0.89
CA GLY A 504 12.16 22.65 -0.49
C GLY A 504 12.62 22.23 0.89
N SER A 505 13.85 22.63 1.25
CA SER A 505 14.42 22.30 2.56
C SER A 505 15.25 23.44 3.12
N SER A 506 15.23 23.54 4.45
CA SER A 506 15.89 24.60 5.18
C SER A 506 17.40 24.38 5.28
N PRO A 507 18.26 25.23 4.69
CA PRO A 507 19.71 25.02 4.74
C PRO A 507 20.30 25.23 6.15
N VAL A 508 19.57 25.94 7.00
CA VAL A 508 19.92 26.26 8.39
C VAL A 508 18.71 26.01 9.29
N GLY A 509 18.92 25.88 10.61
CA GLY A 509 17.78 25.93 11.54
C GLY A 509 17.25 27.35 11.63
N GLN A 510 15.96 27.56 11.33
CA GLN A 510 15.35 28.89 11.25
C GLN A 510 13.84 28.88 11.47
N THR A 511 13.26 30.06 11.67
CA THR A 511 11.83 30.29 11.59
C THR A 511 11.46 30.76 10.19
N LEU A 512 10.40 30.16 9.65
CA LEU A 512 9.74 30.52 8.40
C LEU A 512 8.38 31.14 8.75
N GLY A 513 8.04 32.27 8.16
CA GLY A 513 6.76 32.94 8.38
C GLY A 513 6.12 33.36 7.07
N ILE A 514 4.80 33.32 7.01
CA ILE A 514 4.01 33.85 5.91
C ILE A 514 2.84 34.68 6.47
N ASP A 515 2.75 35.93 6.02
CA ASP A 515 1.78 36.92 6.51
C ASP A 515 1.01 37.53 5.35
N GLN A 516 -0.27 37.86 5.56
CA GLN A 516 -1.05 38.60 4.58
C GLN A 516 -0.54 40.04 4.47
N ALA A 517 -0.19 40.45 3.26
CA ALA A 517 0.35 41.77 2.96
C ALA A 517 -0.68 42.67 2.24
N PRO A 518 -0.59 44.00 2.40
CA PRO A 518 -1.40 44.93 1.63
C PRO A 518 -0.93 45.00 0.17
N ASN A 519 -1.86 45.07 -0.78
CA ASN A 519 -1.51 45.40 -2.17
C ASN A 519 -1.24 46.90 -2.32
N THR A 520 0.04 47.28 -2.41
CA THR A 520 0.46 48.67 -2.64
C THR A 520 0.97 48.93 -4.05
N GLY A 521 1.18 47.88 -4.86
CA GLY A 521 1.68 48.00 -6.23
C GLY A 521 0.62 48.48 -7.23
N THR A 522 1.06 49.16 -8.29
CA THR A 522 0.14 49.87 -9.22
C THR A 522 0.15 49.40 -10.66
N ASN A 523 1.01 48.44 -11.03
CA ASN A 523 1.25 48.03 -12.42
C ASN A 523 0.77 46.61 -12.77
N ALA A 524 0.08 45.95 -11.85
CA ALA A 524 -0.44 44.60 -12.05
C ALA A 524 -1.87 44.47 -11.51
N THR A 525 -2.64 43.59 -12.16
CA THR A 525 -3.94 43.13 -11.66
C THR A 525 -3.73 41.84 -10.89
N LEU A 526 -4.04 41.85 -9.59
CA LEU A 526 -3.82 40.69 -8.72
C LEU A 526 -5.08 39.82 -8.58
N LEU A 527 -4.89 38.51 -8.77
CA LEU A 527 -5.91 37.49 -8.60
C LEU A 527 -5.85 36.83 -7.21
N SER A 528 -4.72 36.91 -6.51
CA SER A 528 -4.61 36.49 -5.12
C SER A 528 -4.58 37.67 -4.15
N ASP A 529 -4.63 37.39 -2.86
CA ASP A 529 -4.09 38.29 -1.85
C ASP A 529 -2.56 38.28 -1.91
N ALA A 530 -1.95 39.38 -1.48
CA ALA A 530 -0.49 39.44 -1.35
C ALA A 530 -0.06 38.75 -0.05
N ALA A 531 1.06 38.04 -0.11
CA ALA A 531 1.63 37.26 0.99
C ALA A 531 3.10 37.63 1.16
N GLU A 532 3.46 38.17 2.33
CA GLU A 532 4.85 38.40 2.73
C GLU A 532 5.42 37.10 3.29
N LEU A 533 6.51 36.63 2.70
CA LEU A 533 7.22 35.43 3.10
C LEU A 533 8.59 35.82 3.67
N ASP A 534 8.85 35.43 4.91
CA ASP A 534 10.06 35.80 5.65
C ASP A 534 10.81 34.58 6.17
N PHE A 535 12.14 34.61 6.08
CA PHE A 535 13.02 33.62 6.68
C PHE A 535 13.91 34.28 7.74
N SER A 536 14.04 33.67 8.93
CA SER A 536 14.95 34.21 9.96
C SER A 536 16.44 34.00 9.61
N GLY A 537 16.73 33.35 8.49
CA GLY A 537 18.06 33.00 7.98
C GLY A 537 18.05 32.96 6.46
N THR A 538 18.87 32.10 5.86
CA THR A 538 18.89 31.94 4.39
C THR A 538 17.75 31.03 3.93
N SER A 539 16.91 31.52 3.01
CA SER A 539 15.76 30.84 2.41
C SER A 539 16.08 29.50 1.75
N GLY A 540 17.28 29.29 1.19
CA GLY A 540 17.52 28.09 0.38
C GLY A 540 16.55 28.01 -0.82
N LEU A 541 16.40 26.84 -1.42
CA LEU A 541 15.49 26.64 -2.56
C LEU A 541 14.12 26.13 -2.06
N TYR A 542 13.04 26.71 -2.56
CA TYR A 542 11.66 26.36 -2.18
C TYR A 542 10.68 26.53 -3.34
N VAL A 543 9.48 25.97 -3.19
CA VAL A 543 8.41 26.10 -4.19
C VAL A 543 7.20 26.78 -3.57
N LEU A 544 6.92 27.99 -4.03
CA LEU A 544 5.73 28.73 -3.65
C LEU A 544 4.57 28.30 -4.53
N GLN A 545 3.45 27.90 -3.93
CA GLN A 545 2.21 27.61 -4.62
C GLN A 545 1.12 28.60 -4.19
N ILE A 546 0.41 29.15 -5.17
CA ILE A 546 -0.78 29.98 -4.96
C ILE A 546 -1.99 29.32 -5.61
N THR A 547 -2.95 28.94 -4.79
CA THR A 547 -4.28 28.49 -5.22
C THR A 547 -5.19 29.70 -5.39
N TYR A 548 -5.89 29.79 -6.52
CA TYR A 548 -6.72 30.94 -6.85
C TYR A 548 -8.19 30.58 -7.10
N ASP A 549 -9.06 31.58 -7.00
CA ASP A 549 -10.44 31.44 -7.44
C ASP A 549 -10.54 31.59 -8.96
N PRO A 550 -10.92 30.54 -9.72
CA PRO A 550 -11.12 30.69 -11.15
C PRO A 550 -12.21 31.73 -11.50
N ALA A 551 -13.15 32.01 -10.59
CA ALA A 551 -14.15 33.05 -10.81
C ALA A 551 -13.55 34.48 -10.85
N THR A 552 -12.32 34.66 -10.35
CA THR A 552 -11.62 35.96 -10.35
C THR A 552 -10.79 36.24 -11.61
N LEU A 553 -10.59 35.23 -12.48
CA LEU A 553 -9.82 35.37 -13.73
C LEU A 553 -10.40 36.41 -14.71
N GLY A 554 -11.73 36.55 -14.75
CA GLY A 554 -12.39 37.42 -15.73
C GLY A 554 -12.11 36.97 -17.17
N GLU A 555 -11.49 37.83 -17.98
CA GLU A 555 -11.12 37.53 -19.38
C GLU A 555 -9.67 37.00 -19.52
N LEU A 556 -8.90 36.95 -18.43
CA LEU A 556 -7.52 36.48 -18.46
C LEU A 556 -7.45 34.97 -18.71
N SER A 557 -6.47 34.52 -19.48
CA SER A 557 -6.09 33.12 -19.54
C SER A 557 -5.25 32.77 -18.31
N PRO A 558 -5.37 31.55 -17.74
CA PRO A 558 -4.43 31.08 -16.72
C PRO A 558 -2.95 31.16 -17.17
N MET A 559 -2.70 31.07 -18.47
CA MET A 559 -1.35 31.16 -19.05
C MET A 559 -0.81 32.60 -19.11
N ASP A 560 -1.66 33.62 -18.89
CA ASP A 560 -1.25 35.03 -18.81
C ASP A 560 -0.85 35.43 -17.38
N LEU A 561 -1.03 34.51 -16.42
CA LEU A 561 -0.69 34.73 -15.03
C LEU A 561 0.80 34.50 -14.77
N ALA A 562 1.29 35.11 -13.71
CA ALA A 562 2.60 34.84 -13.15
C ALA A 562 2.57 35.06 -11.63
N ILE A 563 3.46 34.36 -10.92
CA ILE A 563 3.77 34.73 -9.54
C ILE A 563 4.66 35.97 -9.59
N LEU A 564 4.17 37.04 -8.98
CA LEU A 564 4.79 38.35 -8.94
C LEU A 564 5.37 38.60 -7.55
N GLU A 565 6.46 39.36 -7.50
CA GLU A 565 7.01 39.91 -6.27
C GLU A 565 6.86 41.45 -6.29
N LEU A 566 6.51 42.02 -5.15
CA LEU A 566 6.51 43.47 -4.96
C LEU A 566 7.94 43.97 -4.75
N ASP A 567 8.34 44.98 -5.52
CA ASP A 567 9.69 45.52 -5.44
C ASP A 567 10.04 46.06 -4.05
N THR A 568 11.34 46.19 -3.78
CA THR A 568 11.84 46.67 -2.48
C THR A 568 11.34 48.06 -2.07
N THR A 569 10.80 48.86 -3.00
CA THR A 569 10.20 50.16 -2.70
C THR A 569 8.71 50.08 -2.35
N GLY A 570 8.07 48.94 -2.62
CA GLY A 570 6.66 48.67 -2.35
C GLY A 570 5.70 49.27 -3.38
N THR A 571 6.17 49.63 -4.58
CA THR A 571 5.40 50.41 -5.56
C THR A 571 5.11 49.69 -6.87
N LEU A 572 5.94 48.72 -7.26
CA LEU A 572 5.80 48.00 -8.53
C LEU A 572 5.92 46.49 -8.32
N TRP A 573 5.03 45.74 -8.96
CA TRP A 573 5.14 44.30 -9.12
C TRP A 573 6.14 43.95 -10.21
N GLN A 574 6.90 42.87 -10.03
CA GLN A 574 7.88 42.31 -10.96
C GLN A 574 7.71 40.79 -10.99
N LEU A 575 8.32 40.09 -11.96
CA LEU A 575 8.28 38.63 -11.97
C LEU A 575 9.13 38.09 -10.81
N ALA A 576 8.53 37.23 -9.97
CA ALA A 576 9.24 36.65 -8.82
C ALA A 576 10.48 35.88 -9.28
N ILE A 577 10.35 35.08 -10.35
CA ILE A 577 11.47 34.29 -10.89
C ILE A 577 12.66 35.14 -11.33
N GLU A 578 12.46 36.40 -11.73
CA GLU A 578 13.57 37.28 -12.15
C GLU A 578 14.41 37.77 -10.96
N GLN A 579 13.87 37.68 -9.74
CA GLN A 579 14.56 38.05 -8.51
C GLN A 579 15.34 36.89 -7.89
N ASN A 580 15.20 35.68 -8.43
CA ASN A 580 16.05 34.55 -8.08
C ASN A 580 17.53 34.84 -8.34
N THR A 581 18.41 34.12 -7.63
CA THR A 581 19.86 34.34 -7.77
C THR A 581 20.43 34.06 -9.16
N ASP A 582 19.71 33.30 -10.00
CA ASP A 582 20.05 33.05 -11.41
C ASP A 582 19.54 34.15 -12.37
N GLY A 583 18.73 35.09 -11.87
CA GLY A 583 18.12 36.17 -12.65
C GLY A 583 16.98 35.71 -13.56
N GLY A 584 16.29 34.61 -13.23
CA GLY A 584 15.13 34.12 -14.00
C GLY A 584 15.50 33.32 -15.25
N VAL A 585 16.73 32.83 -15.36
CA VAL A 585 17.24 32.17 -16.57
C VAL A 585 16.63 30.77 -16.77
N GLY A 586 16.20 30.10 -15.69
CA GLY A 586 15.64 28.74 -15.75
C GLY A 586 14.30 28.61 -16.50
N GLY A 587 13.34 29.50 -16.29
CA GLY A 587 11.97 29.37 -16.80
C GLY A 587 11.70 30.14 -18.09
N THR A 588 11.82 29.48 -19.25
CA THR A 588 11.48 30.12 -20.55
C THR A 588 10.01 29.97 -20.95
N ALA A 589 9.28 29.04 -20.33
CA ALA A 589 7.86 28.80 -20.55
C ALA A 589 7.24 28.14 -19.31
N ALA A 590 5.96 28.40 -19.07
CA ALA A 590 5.22 27.78 -17.99
C ALA A 590 5.00 26.28 -18.23
N PHE A 591 5.23 25.46 -17.22
CA PHE A 591 4.82 24.06 -17.21
C PHE A 591 3.29 23.94 -17.03
N SER A 592 2.66 23.00 -17.74
CA SER A 592 1.22 22.74 -17.64
C SER A 592 0.96 21.51 -16.77
N GLY A 593 0.70 21.72 -15.48
CA GLY A 593 0.46 20.66 -14.50
C GLY A 593 0.91 21.06 -13.10
N THR A 594 0.85 20.12 -12.18
CA THR A 594 1.32 20.31 -10.81
C THR A 594 2.85 20.37 -10.76
N PHE A 595 3.40 20.85 -9.64
CA PHE A 595 4.85 20.78 -9.39
C PHE A 595 5.35 19.33 -9.32
N GLU A 596 4.54 18.40 -8.80
CA GLU A 596 4.88 16.97 -8.77
C GLU A 596 4.96 16.38 -10.18
N ASP A 597 4.01 16.72 -11.06
CA ASP A 597 4.07 16.32 -12.47
C ASP A 597 5.37 16.83 -13.12
N TYR A 598 5.75 18.08 -12.84
CA TYR A 598 7.01 18.67 -13.31
C TYR A 598 8.22 17.88 -12.81
N LEU A 599 8.29 17.58 -11.51
CA LEU A 599 9.39 16.78 -10.95
C LEU A 599 9.51 15.42 -11.64
N THR A 600 8.39 14.74 -11.90
CA THR A 600 8.42 13.42 -12.54
C THR A 600 8.82 13.44 -14.02
N SER A 601 8.60 14.55 -14.73
CA SER A 601 8.89 14.64 -16.17
C SER A 601 10.20 15.38 -16.47
N ASP A 602 10.32 16.63 -16.02
CA ASP A 602 11.33 17.59 -16.45
C ASP A 602 12.31 17.93 -15.32
N GLY A 603 11.87 17.83 -14.07
CA GLY A 603 12.62 18.13 -12.84
C GLY A 603 13.41 16.94 -12.24
N ASN A 604 13.63 15.87 -13.01
CA ASN A 604 14.48 14.73 -12.64
C ASN A 604 14.17 14.04 -11.28
N GLY A 605 12.96 14.23 -10.75
CA GLY A 605 12.45 13.63 -9.52
C GLY A 605 12.97 14.23 -8.21
N VAL A 606 13.85 15.23 -8.25
CA VAL A 606 14.41 15.86 -7.06
C VAL A 606 14.55 17.35 -7.28
N LEU A 607 14.00 18.13 -6.35
CA LEU A 607 14.15 19.59 -6.35
C LEU A 607 15.61 20.00 -6.10
N ASP A 608 16.24 20.58 -7.11
CA ASP A 608 17.62 21.06 -7.05
C ASP A 608 17.86 22.41 -7.76
N SER A 609 19.11 22.84 -7.86
CA SER A 609 19.47 24.12 -8.46
C SER A 609 19.15 24.27 -9.95
N ALA A 610 18.95 23.18 -10.68
CA ALA A 610 18.56 23.19 -12.09
C ALA A 610 17.07 23.57 -12.27
N ASP A 611 16.28 23.40 -11.23
CA ASP A 611 14.85 23.71 -11.23
C ASP A 611 14.57 25.17 -10.80
N LEU A 612 15.59 25.91 -10.36
CA LEU A 612 15.44 27.32 -10.00
C LEU A 612 14.83 28.11 -11.17
N SER A 613 13.88 29.00 -10.86
CA SER A 613 13.13 29.80 -11.84
C SER A 613 12.17 29.02 -12.74
N GLN A 614 11.96 27.73 -12.51
CA GLN A 614 10.86 26.99 -13.15
C GLN A 614 9.53 27.37 -12.52
N PHE A 615 8.46 27.36 -13.33
CA PHE A 615 7.13 27.74 -12.90
C PHE A 615 6.07 27.03 -13.73
N GLY A 616 4.85 26.93 -13.20
CA GLY A 616 3.76 26.25 -13.89
C GLY A 616 2.39 26.55 -13.35
N PHE A 617 1.39 26.04 -14.08
CA PHE A 617 -0.03 26.20 -13.77
C PHE A 617 -0.75 24.87 -13.90
N ASP A 618 -1.56 24.57 -12.89
CA ASP A 618 -2.56 23.52 -12.96
C ASP A 618 -3.95 24.14 -13.06
N THR A 619 -4.54 24.04 -14.24
CA THR A 619 -5.89 24.53 -14.52
C THR A 619 -6.99 23.65 -13.93
N THR A 620 -6.67 22.42 -13.52
CA THR A 620 -7.62 21.50 -12.87
C THR A 620 -7.80 21.86 -11.41
N ASN A 621 -6.69 22.01 -10.68
CA ASN A 621 -6.69 22.36 -9.27
C ASN A 621 -6.68 23.89 -9.02
N HIS A 622 -6.57 24.68 -10.09
CA HIS A 622 -6.50 26.14 -10.04
C HIS A 622 -5.34 26.64 -9.17
N THR A 623 -4.15 26.08 -9.43
CA THR A 623 -2.92 26.45 -8.74
C THR A 623 -1.89 27.01 -9.72
N ALA A 624 -1.04 27.89 -9.22
CA ALA A 624 0.16 28.37 -9.86
C ALA A 624 1.34 28.10 -8.93
N TRP A 625 2.50 27.73 -9.46
CA TRP A 625 3.69 27.46 -8.66
C TRP A 625 4.95 28.03 -9.30
N ALA A 626 5.94 28.37 -8.48
CA ALA A 626 7.26 28.80 -8.92
C ALA A 626 8.34 28.33 -7.95
N VAL A 627 9.50 27.95 -8.51
CA VAL A 627 10.70 27.60 -7.75
C VAL A 627 11.51 28.87 -7.50
N LEU A 628 11.67 29.21 -6.21
CA LEU A 628 12.25 30.46 -5.76
C LEU A 628 13.36 30.22 -4.73
N ASP A 629 14.24 31.22 -4.56
CA ASP A 629 15.32 31.16 -3.55
C ASP A 629 15.50 32.43 -2.71
N HIS A 630 14.54 33.35 -2.75
CA HIS A 630 14.56 34.61 -2.00
C HIS A 630 13.28 34.82 -1.20
N GLU A 631 13.33 35.68 -0.19
CA GLU A 631 12.16 36.16 0.55
C GLU A 631 11.50 37.34 -0.18
N GLY A 632 10.28 37.72 0.20
CA GLY A 632 9.58 38.83 -0.46
C GLY A 632 8.07 38.85 -0.24
N THR A 633 7.40 39.84 -0.84
CA THR A 633 5.95 39.91 -0.88
C THR A 633 5.44 39.42 -2.23
N PHE A 634 4.74 38.31 -2.23
CA PHE A 634 4.31 37.60 -3.43
C PHE A 634 2.80 37.71 -3.68
N ALA A 635 2.39 37.69 -4.94
CA ALA A 635 1.00 37.54 -5.33
C ALA A 635 0.89 36.88 -6.71
N LEU A 636 -0.23 36.22 -6.99
CA LEU A 636 -0.59 35.78 -8.32
C LEU A 636 -1.33 36.90 -9.04
N GLY A 637 -0.89 37.24 -10.24
CA GLY A 637 -1.51 38.28 -11.05
C GLY A 637 -1.07 38.25 -12.50
N SER A 638 -1.52 39.25 -13.24
CA SER A 638 -1.00 39.57 -14.57
C SER A 638 -0.57 41.03 -14.59
N PHE A 639 0.47 41.35 -15.36
CA PHE A 639 0.77 42.76 -15.65
C PHE A 639 -0.40 43.40 -16.38
N GLU A 640 -0.63 44.69 -16.15
CA GLU A 640 -1.55 45.43 -17.02
C GLU A 640 -0.99 45.42 -18.44
N SER A 641 -1.64 44.73 -19.37
CA SER A 641 -1.21 44.74 -20.76
C SER A 641 -1.37 46.15 -21.32
N LEU A 642 -0.27 46.75 -21.77
CA LEU A 642 -0.26 48.04 -22.45
C LEU A 642 -0.17 47.82 -23.97
N PRO A 643 -1.25 47.99 -24.74
CA PRO A 643 -1.23 47.65 -26.16
C PRO A 643 -0.13 48.39 -26.93
N GLY A 644 0.74 47.64 -27.60
CA GLY A 644 1.88 48.21 -28.33
C GLY A 644 3.19 48.25 -27.56
N ASP A 645 3.20 47.85 -26.28
CA ASP A 645 4.39 47.52 -25.49
C ASP A 645 4.88 46.11 -25.86
N TYR A 646 5.48 46.02 -27.03
CA TYR A 646 5.89 44.77 -27.65
C TYR A 646 7.07 44.10 -26.96
N ASN A 647 7.85 44.79 -26.13
CA ASN A 647 8.87 44.14 -25.30
C ASN A 647 8.41 43.92 -23.84
N ALA A 648 7.18 44.30 -23.50
CA ALA A 648 6.59 44.18 -22.18
C ALA A 648 7.41 44.89 -21.07
N ASP A 649 8.10 45.99 -21.40
CA ASP A 649 8.90 46.76 -20.45
C ASP A 649 8.08 47.77 -19.64
N GLY A 650 6.75 47.78 -19.84
CA GLY A 650 5.78 48.65 -19.20
C GLY A 650 5.70 50.04 -19.83
N VAL A 651 6.42 50.31 -20.93
CA VAL A 651 6.48 51.61 -21.60
C VAL A 651 6.47 51.45 -23.12
N VAL A 652 5.43 51.92 -23.81
CA VAL A 652 5.41 51.94 -25.28
C VAL A 652 6.42 52.97 -25.81
N ASN A 653 7.59 52.51 -26.20
CA ASN A 653 8.73 53.32 -26.60
C ASN A 653 9.36 52.81 -27.91
N LEU A 654 10.59 53.25 -28.20
CA LEU A 654 11.28 52.89 -29.46
C LEU A 654 11.80 51.45 -29.46
N ALA A 655 11.98 50.82 -28.30
CA ALA A 655 12.38 49.43 -28.18
C ALA A 655 11.29 48.48 -28.71
N ASP A 656 10.01 48.77 -28.45
CA ASP A 656 8.86 48.05 -29.01
C ASP A 656 8.81 48.14 -30.53
N TYR A 657 9.10 49.34 -31.04
CA TYR A 657 9.15 49.57 -32.48
C TYR A 657 10.23 48.72 -33.13
N THR A 658 11.40 48.58 -32.49
CA THR A 658 12.45 47.72 -33.03
C THR A 658 12.01 46.27 -33.06
N LEU A 659 11.32 45.78 -32.02
CA LEU A 659 10.80 44.41 -32.02
C LEU A 659 9.73 44.20 -33.10
N TRP A 660 8.73 45.09 -33.21
CA TRP A 660 7.76 45.04 -34.30
C TRP A 660 8.43 45.05 -35.68
N ARG A 661 9.44 45.92 -35.87
CA ARG A 661 10.12 46.08 -37.14
C ARG A 661 10.93 44.84 -37.52
N ASP A 662 11.63 44.25 -36.56
CA ASP A 662 12.47 43.07 -36.78
C ASP A 662 11.63 41.82 -37.12
N HIS A 663 10.39 41.78 -36.64
CA HIS A 663 9.46 40.67 -36.87
C HIS A 663 8.38 40.96 -37.93
N LEU A 664 8.47 42.08 -38.67
CA LEU A 664 7.48 42.49 -39.67
C LEU A 664 7.27 41.43 -40.76
N GLY A 665 6.01 41.02 -40.97
CA GLY A 665 5.61 40.01 -41.96
C GLY A 665 5.79 38.56 -41.51
N SER A 666 6.17 38.33 -40.25
CA SER A 666 6.26 37.01 -39.64
C SER A 666 5.03 36.65 -38.80
N ASN A 667 4.92 35.38 -38.40
CA ASN A 667 3.94 34.88 -37.42
C ASN A 667 4.48 34.91 -35.98
N PHE A 668 5.51 35.72 -35.72
CA PHE A 668 6.01 35.91 -34.37
C PHE A 668 4.89 36.53 -33.50
N VAL A 669 4.82 36.12 -32.24
CA VAL A 669 3.84 36.65 -31.29
C VAL A 669 4.47 37.85 -30.61
N LEU A 670 3.97 39.05 -30.88
CA LEU A 670 4.40 40.24 -30.14
C LEU A 670 3.69 40.26 -28.77
N PRO A 671 4.42 40.38 -27.65
CA PRO A 671 3.86 40.67 -26.34
C PRO A 671 2.89 41.85 -26.39
N ASN A 672 1.78 41.84 -25.64
CA ASN A 672 0.80 42.94 -25.63
C ASN A 672 0.27 43.38 -27.02
N ASP A 673 0.21 42.46 -27.99
CA ASP A 673 -0.49 42.67 -29.27
C ASP A 673 -1.95 42.22 -29.17
N PRO A 674 -2.92 43.15 -29.07
CA PRO A 674 -4.34 42.80 -28.97
C PRO A 674 -4.94 42.33 -30.30
N ILE A 675 -4.22 42.44 -31.42
CA ILE A 675 -4.70 42.08 -32.76
C ILE A 675 -4.28 40.66 -33.12
N GLY A 676 -3.05 40.27 -32.79
CA GLY A 676 -2.44 39.00 -33.15
C GLY A 676 -2.28 38.78 -34.67
N GLY A 677 -1.93 37.56 -35.05
CA GLY A 677 -1.76 37.16 -36.45
C GLY A 677 -0.43 37.62 -37.07
N ILE A 678 -0.40 37.76 -38.40
CA ILE A 678 0.82 38.20 -39.12
C ILE A 678 1.14 39.64 -38.74
N ILE A 679 2.35 39.88 -38.22
CA ILE A 679 2.81 41.21 -37.82
C ILE A 679 2.79 42.14 -39.03
N GLY A 680 2.03 43.22 -38.94
CA GLY A 680 1.79 44.12 -40.05
C GLY A 680 1.48 45.56 -39.62
N SER A 681 0.73 46.26 -40.47
CA SER A 681 0.38 47.67 -40.23
C SER A 681 -0.53 47.85 -39.03
N ALA A 682 -1.37 46.86 -38.69
CA ALA A 682 -2.30 46.96 -37.58
C ALA A 682 -1.56 47.00 -36.23
N GLN A 683 -0.50 46.18 -36.07
CA GLN A 683 0.40 46.24 -34.93
C GLN A 683 1.16 47.57 -34.88
N TYR A 684 1.65 48.06 -36.02
CA TYR A 684 2.29 49.37 -36.07
C TYR A 684 1.36 50.50 -35.61
N ASP A 685 0.11 50.47 -36.07
CA ASP A 685 -0.90 51.47 -35.71
C ASP A 685 -1.22 51.41 -34.20
N THR A 686 -1.22 50.22 -33.60
CA THR A 686 -1.38 50.02 -32.15
C THR A 686 -0.21 50.62 -31.37
N TRP A 687 1.04 50.26 -31.72
CA TRP A 687 2.23 50.88 -31.12
C TRP A 687 2.20 52.40 -31.24
N LYS A 688 1.87 52.91 -32.43
CA LYS A 688 1.83 54.35 -32.69
C LYS A 688 0.75 55.05 -31.88
N ALA A 689 -0.41 54.43 -31.69
CA ALA A 689 -1.51 55.00 -30.91
C ALA A 689 -1.17 55.10 -29.42
N ASN A 690 -0.33 54.20 -28.92
CA ASN A 690 0.03 54.13 -27.51
C ASN A 690 1.45 54.64 -27.21
N PHE A 691 2.21 55.09 -28.20
CA PHE A 691 3.58 55.60 -28.02
C PHE A 691 3.67 56.69 -26.93
N GLY A 692 4.54 56.44 -25.96
CA GLY A 692 4.76 57.29 -24.79
C GLY A 692 3.81 57.02 -23.62
N GLN A 693 2.89 56.06 -23.73
CA GLN A 693 2.16 55.55 -22.58
C GLN A 693 3.06 54.64 -21.75
N SER A 694 2.82 54.62 -20.44
CA SER A 694 3.47 53.71 -19.49
C SER A 694 2.49 53.26 -18.43
N ILE A 695 2.63 52.03 -17.97
CA ILE A 695 1.84 51.50 -16.86
C ILE A 695 2.16 52.33 -15.60
N GLY A 696 1.15 52.73 -14.83
CA GLY A 696 1.31 53.55 -13.61
C GLY A 696 1.31 55.08 -13.81
N ALA A 697 1.25 55.59 -15.04
CA ALA A 697 1.11 57.04 -15.28
C ALA A 697 -0.37 57.48 -15.23
N GLY A 698 -0.87 57.73 -14.02
CA GLY A 698 -2.13 58.46 -13.83
C GLY A 698 -2.11 59.78 -14.62
N THR A 699 -3.12 59.96 -15.47
CA THR A 699 -3.44 61.14 -16.28
C THR A 699 -2.80 62.47 -15.82
N ALA A 700 -1.61 62.81 -16.33
CA ALA A 700 -1.08 64.16 -16.35
C ALA A 700 0.18 64.28 -17.22
N ALA A 701 0.06 64.13 -18.54
CA ALA A 701 1.05 64.65 -19.46
C ALA A 701 0.37 65.55 -20.49
N THR A 702 0.25 66.83 -20.13
CA THR A 702 0.10 67.90 -21.13
C THR A 702 1.21 67.73 -22.15
N LEU A 703 0.82 67.61 -23.43
CA LEU A 703 1.71 67.59 -24.59
C LEU A 703 2.85 68.60 -24.41
N ALA A 704 4.04 68.11 -24.06
CA ALA A 704 5.26 68.89 -24.21
C ALA A 704 5.49 69.02 -25.71
N THR A 705 5.16 70.19 -26.27
CA THR A 705 5.50 70.54 -27.64
C THR A 705 6.99 70.36 -27.84
N VAL A 706 7.36 69.34 -28.61
CA VAL A 706 8.73 69.11 -29.06
C VAL A 706 9.20 70.37 -29.82
N PRO A 707 10.33 71.00 -29.46
CA PRO A 707 10.86 72.10 -30.24
C PRO A 707 11.31 71.60 -31.62
N GLU A 708 10.70 72.10 -32.68
CA GLU A 708 11.14 71.80 -34.05
C GLU A 708 12.60 72.28 -34.26
N PRO A 709 13.49 71.45 -34.83
CA PRO A 709 14.83 71.90 -35.17
C PRO A 709 14.74 72.98 -36.26
N SER A 710 15.32 74.14 -35.96
CA SER A 710 15.35 75.35 -36.76
C SER A 710 15.84 75.14 -38.21
N THR A 711 14.93 74.80 -39.11
CA THR A 711 15.07 74.93 -40.57
C THR A 711 15.44 76.37 -40.98
N ALA A 712 15.07 77.36 -40.16
CA ALA A 712 15.48 78.75 -40.30
C ALA A 712 17.01 78.96 -40.15
N CYS A 713 17.70 78.19 -39.30
CA CYS A 713 19.15 78.30 -39.12
C CYS A 713 19.92 77.70 -40.30
N LEU A 714 19.45 76.60 -40.87
CA LEU A 714 20.02 75.99 -42.08
C LEU A 714 19.83 76.88 -43.32
N LEU A 715 18.67 77.55 -43.44
CA LEU A 715 18.41 78.50 -44.53
C LEU A 715 19.27 79.77 -44.41
N ALA A 716 19.51 80.26 -43.19
CA ALA A 716 20.37 81.43 -42.94
C ALA A 716 21.85 81.16 -43.27
N ILE A 717 22.35 79.95 -42.98
CA ILE A 717 23.73 79.57 -43.30
C ILE A 717 23.93 79.39 -44.82
N LEU A 718 22.94 78.83 -45.52
CA LEU A 718 22.97 78.69 -46.99
C LEU A 718 22.92 80.05 -47.70
N MET A 719 22.15 81.01 -47.18
CA MET A 719 22.09 82.38 -47.71
C MET A 719 23.40 83.15 -47.49
N ALA A 720 24.06 82.96 -46.34
CA ALA A 720 25.36 83.59 -46.05
C ALA A 720 26.50 83.04 -46.93
N ALA A 721 26.47 81.75 -47.28
CA ALA A 721 27.46 81.13 -48.17
C ALA A 721 27.34 81.62 -49.62
N ALA A 722 26.13 81.96 -50.10
CA ALA A 722 25.90 82.41 -51.47
C ALA A 722 26.41 83.84 -51.76
N VAL A 723 26.45 84.72 -50.76
CA VAL A 723 26.88 86.14 -50.93
C VAL A 723 28.41 86.28 -51.00
N SER A 724 29.17 85.31 -50.51
CA SER A 724 30.65 85.39 -50.44
C SER A 724 31.39 85.01 -51.75
N ARG A 725 30.67 84.64 -52.82
CA ARG A 725 31.27 84.16 -54.10
C ARG A 725 31.07 85.10 -55.31
N LEU A 726 30.76 86.38 -55.12
CA LEU A 726 30.75 87.33 -56.25
C LEU A 726 32.18 87.85 -56.55
N PRO A 727 32.67 87.72 -57.80
CA PRO A 727 34.03 88.13 -58.18
C PRO A 727 34.19 89.66 -58.18
N ARG A 728 35.27 90.14 -57.54
CA ARG A 728 35.70 91.55 -57.59
C ARG A 728 36.11 91.93 -59.03
N GLN A 729 35.41 92.88 -59.64
CA GLN A 729 35.85 93.52 -60.89
C GLN A 729 36.97 94.56 -60.63
N PRO A 730 37.90 94.76 -61.58
CA PRO A 730 39.08 95.60 -61.39
C PRO A 730 38.77 97.10 -61.54
N LEU A 731 39.37 97.93 -60.66
CA LEU A 731 39.34 99.38 -60.75
C LEU A 731 40.27 99.86 -61.89
N VAL A 732 39.67 100.54 -62.87
CA VAL A 732 40.34 101.28 -63.94
C VAL A 732 40.99 102.55 -63.38
N ALA A 733 42.24 102.78 -63.74
CA ALA A 733 43.00 104.00 -63.46
C ALA A 733 42.47 105.20 -64.27
N ALA A 734 42.32 106.35 -63.63
CA ALA A 734 42.14 107.65 -64.29
C ALA A 734 43.23 108.63 -63.83
N ARG A 735 43.87 109.23 -64.83
CA ARG A 735 44.92 110.27 -64.75
C ARG A 735 44.46 111.53 -64.02
N ALA A 736 45.40 112.17 -63.33
CA ALA A 736 45.73 113.59 -63.48
C ALA A 736 47.25 113.74 -63.40
#